data_AF-A0A7Y3LRJ0-F1
#
_entry.id   AF-A0A7Y3LRJ0-F1
#
_cell.length_a   1.000
_cell.length_b   1.000
_cell.length_c   1.000
_cell.angle_alpha   90.00
_cell.angle_beta   90.00
_cell.angle_gamma   90.00
#
_symmetry.space_group_name_H-M   'P 1'
#
loop_
_entity.id
_entity.type
_entity.pdbx_description
1 polymer ?
#
loop_
_entity_poly.entity_id
_entity_poly.type
_entity_poly.pdbx_seq_one_letter_code
_entity_poly.pdbx_strand_id
1 'polypeptide(L)'
;MVRLRVLGSIEADVDGVRVGLGGPRQRAVLAMLLCARGGVVSVDRMVDQLWEGSPPRRALASLQSYVSNLRRVLEPRRPRRAPCEVLVSSAPGYALRLPDEAVDAWRFEEALRRARGVSADEARRLLQEALGWWRGPAFVEVADAEWALTEVARMTELHFTAREMLIDAVIRGGRGDEAVPLAEVFTREQPLREEGWRLLATALSGAGRRADAMGALRRSRQILRHELGLEPGPELVALEQELLRGQCHQSEATALGGSAVGEGAADEALGAGRRGRTSNAFDDRVSDGGGASPTPAATPEAECGTLSPLEAPLADSVGDDLFVGRDTELTALAQAADASRYSGGVVQVTGEAGVGKTRLLGRAFQRLAREGWTVVVGRCPEFDGAPPAWAWVEALGALAQKAPPAEPAAVAALLGERAAEEAPTDAVAGRFLLHRAVATWMGQVAACGPLAVVIDDLHRGDTETLALLEYITGVDGPPVLVLTAHRPGEAGRLAGTLGQLAARSSPYRIALGGLETRDVRTLVTAVCGADVDPHTVTALAERTGGNPFYVRESARLLASEGSLVALSDVPQGVRDVLRRRLARLPRQAFEVLRLAAVVGREAHVEVLMRAAESGEADVLDGLEAGVVAGLLVEPGPGRIRFAHALVRDTLYTDLTWLRRGRAHARVAEALRDLRPDDSTALAHHCSRSGTAALAPLAVEHGLRAAELAERRYAYDAAVGMLERVVESYERIPEPGGDRDARRVELLGKLLRAQVRAGTAPAARVTRSRAIEIAEAAGRDDLLAAALTGWQVPTPWQTRPYGAVDRPVVAALERLLAEASQDAGQDASQDAGQDADQFGIAEKEPGAAVRCLLLDTLVAELSGEDDPQRVVLAARELVVVARRSGEPALLAQALASAAKCRSYERAIGFRSRIAVELRVLAERLDLPVYRWVCQFIDASVAGARNDPKALRRHAEAGLELARRYRLVESEAVHRASLAMLAQVQGDFDGALRGYDEVGALMRRHGMMHARDFHELALITVGLARGQVAELVALARDRYERNGPIDGDTYALVLARLGRLDEARTVGRIALRHDHHHTRNTCIRAELAALLGRHAEAPELIRQLLPVRDQLSGGAYTVFAMRPVAHYLGLLHRLLGEEETAHRYFARADGVARRWGAMHWTGTARRAQD
;
A
#
# COMPACT_ATOMS: atom_id res chain seq x y z
N MET A 1 -36.05 1.25 26.74
CA MET A 1 -35.23 0.50 25.76
C MET A 1 -34.28 1.44 25.06
N VAL A 2 -32.99 1.11 25.03
CA VAL A 2 -31.96 1.83 24.28
C VAL A 2 -31.99 1.37 22.82
N ARG A 3 -31.96 2.32 21.87
CA ARG A 3 -31.79 2.05 20.44
C ARG A 3 -30.63 2.86 19.91
N LEU A 4 -29.74 2.21 19.16
CA LEU A 4 -28.59 2.84 18.53
C LEU A 4 -28.74 2.77 17.02
N ARG A 5 -28.39 3.86 16.36
CA ARG A 5 -28.48 3.97 14.91
C ARG A 5 -27.13 4.37 14.34
N VAL A 6 -26.61 3.58 13.40
CA VAL A 6 -25.29 3.74 12.78
C VAL A 6 -25.32 3.58 11.26
N LEU A 7 -26.48 3.29 10.65
CA LEU A 7 -26.67 3.34 9.20
C LEU A 7 -26.87 4.81 8.75
N GLY A 8 -25.84 5.62 8.95
CA GLY A 8 -25.84 7.08 8.89
C GLY A 8 -25.03 7.66 10.05
N SER A 9 -25.44 8.83 10.54
CA SER A 9 -24.90 9.42 11.76
C SER A 9 -25.15 8.53 12.98
N ILE A 10 -24.15 8.44 13.87
CA ILE A 10 -24.20 7.69 15.13
C ILE A 10 -25.14 8.41 16.09
N GLU A 11 -26.28 7.79 16.36
CA GLU A 11 -27.36 8.33 17.18
C GLU A 11 -27.86 7.31 18.22
N ALA A 12 -28.41 7.82 19.31
CA ALA A 12 -29.01 7.00 20.36
C ALA A 12 -30.36 7.56 20.80
N ASP A 13 -31.32 6.65 21.00
CA ASP A 13 -32.61 6.91 21.62
C ASP A 13 -32.74 6.07 22.90
N VAL A 14 -33.21 6.67 23.99
CA VAL A 14 -33.52 5.97 25.24
C VAL A 14 -34.98 6.19 25.54
N ASP A 15 -35.75 5.09 25.59
CA ASP A 15 -37.21 5.14 25.81
C ASP A 15 -37.95 6.03 24.80
N GLY A 16 -37.46 6.07 23.55
CA GLY A 16 -38.03 6.88 22.47
C GLY A 16 -37.61 8.36 22.48
N VAL A 17 -36.75 8.77 23.42
CA VAL A 17 -36.18 10.13 23.48
C VAL A 17 -34.76 10.12 22.96
N ARG A 18 -34.45 11.00 22.01
CA ARG A 18 -33.10 11.14 21.45
C ARG A 18 -32.13 11.73 22.48
N VAL A 19 -30.97 11.11 22.64
CA VAL A 19 -29.98 11.49 23.65
C VAL A 19 -28.66 11.97 23.03
N GLY A 20 -28.03 12.95 23.67
CA GLY A 20 -26.76 13.52 23.21
C GLY A 20 -25.57 12.65 23.58
N LEU A 21 -24.98 11.96 22.61
CA LEU A 21 -23.80 11.09 22.76
C LEU A 21 -22.48 11.83 23.01
N GLY A 22 -22.53 13.16 23.09
CA GLY A 22 -21.37 14.03 23.32
C GLY A 22 -20.44 14.16 22.12
N GLY A 23 -19.17 14.51 22.38
CA GLY A 23 -18.20 14.89 21.34
C GLY A 23 -17.71 13.74 20.45
N PRO A 24 -16.95 14.03 19.37
CA PRO A 24 -16.51 13.04 18.38
C PRO A 24 -15.83 11.81 18.98
N ARG A 25 -14.95 12.01 19.98
CA ARG A 25 -14.25 10.92 20.66
C ARG A 25 -15.17 10.03 21.51
N GLN A 26 -16.25 10.58 22.09
CA GLN A 26 -17.23 9.76 22.80
C GLN A 26 -18.04 8.90 21.83
N ARG A 27 -18.42 9.45 20.67
CA ARG A 27 -19.08 8.69 19.60
C ARG A 27 -18.18 7.61 19.03
N ALA A 28 -16.87 7.88 18.86
CA ALA A 28 -15.90 6.91 18.41
C ALA A 28 -15.74 5.72 19.39
N VAL A 29 -15.70 5.99 20.71
CA VAL A 29 -15.72 4.93 21.74
C VAL A 29 -16.94 4.03 21.60
N LEU A 30 -18.13 4.62 21.39
CA LEU A 30 -19.36 3.86 21.18
C LEU A 30 -19.32 3.06 19.87
N ALA A 31 -18.82 3.64 18.79
CA ALA A 31 -18.68 2.98 17.50
C ALA A 31 -17.73 1.77 17.56
N MET A 32 -16.57 1.87 18.20
CA MET A 32 -15.66 0.72 18.39
C MET A 32 -16.36 -0.46 19.08
N LEU A 33 -17.19 -0.17 20.08
CA LEU A 33 -17.93 -1.20 20.82
C LEU A 33 -19.09 -1.78 20.00
N LEU A 34 -19.71 -0.97 19.14
CA LEU A 34 -20.73 -1.41 18.19
C LEU A 34 -20.14 -2.33 17.11
N CYS A 35 -18.98 -1.99 16.57
CA CYS A 35 -18.24 -2.84 15.64
C CYS A 35 -17.82 -4.19 16.28
N ALA A 36 -17.55 -4.18 17.59
CA ALA A 36 -17.21 -5.40 18.32
C ALA A 36 -18.40 -6.34 18.60
N ARG A 37 -19.65 -5.92 18.34
CA ARG A 37 -20.89 -6.70 18.52
C ARG A 37 -20.95 -7.50 19.82
N GLY A 38 -20.77 -6.81 20.95
CA GLY A 38 -20.76 -7.43 22.28
C GLY A 38 -19.46 -8.12 22.68
N GLY A 39 -18.46 -8.16 21.81
CA GLY A 39 -17.08 -8.47 22.18
C GLY A 39 -16.49 -7.44 23.14
N VAL A 40 -15.52 -7.87 23.96
CA VAL A 40 -14.75 -6.97 24.83
C VAL A 40 -13.68 -6.27 24.00
N VAL A 41 -13.67 -4.94 24.03
CA VAL A 41 -12.58 -4.12 23.47
C VAL A 41 -11.68 -3.70 24.63
N SER A 42 -10.39 -4.06 24.57
CA SER A 42 -9.43 -3.75 25.64
C SER A 42 -9.21 -2.24 25.78
N VAL A 43 -8.90 -1.79 27.00
CA VAL A 43 -8.57 -0.38 27.26
C VAL A 43 -7.43 0.08 26.34
N ASP A 44 -6.36 -0.69 26.23
CA ASP A 44 -5.19 -0.34 25.41
C ASP A 44 -5.58 -0.15 23.94
N ARG A 45 -6.37 -1.08 23.39
CA ARG A 45 -6.87 -0.97 22.01
C ARG A 45 -7.76 0.26 21.83
N MET A 46 -8.64 0.55 22.79
CA MET A 46 -9.49 1.76 22.71
C MET A 46 -8.65 3.04 22.80
N VAL A 47 -7.59 3.05 23.61
CA VAL A 47 -6.66 4.18 23.70
C VAL A 47 -5.91 4.35 22.39
N ASP A 48 -5.27 3.29 21.89
CA ASP A 48 -4.48 3.36 20.66
C ASP A 48 -5.33 3.80 19.46
N GLN A 49 -6.55 3.26 19.34
CA GLN A 49 -7.44 3.56 18.22
C GLN A 49 -8.13 4.93 18.32
N LEU A 50 -8.42 5.42 19.52
CA LEU A 50 -9.12 6.71 19.71
C LEU A 50 -8.20 7.91 19.49
N TRP A 51 -6.90 7.70 19.69
CA TRP A 51 -5.87 8.73 19.54
C TRP A 51 -4.86 8.42 18.45
N GLU A 52 -5.12 7.40 17.61
CA GLU A 52 -4.30 7.03 16.44
C GLU A 52 -2.82 6.88 16.79
N GLY A 53 -2.54 6.20 17.92
CA GLY A 53 -1.19 5.98 18.43
C GLY A 53 -0.54 7.19 19.12
N SER A 54 -1.24 8.31 19.29
CA SER A 54 -0.76 9.51 20.00
C SER A 54 -1.63 9.88 21.23
N PRO A 55 -1.73 9.00 22.24
CA PRO A 55 -2.58 9.24 23.40
C PRO A 55 -2.07 10.39 24.29
N PRO A 56 -2.95 11.25 24.85
CA PRO A 56 -2.53 12.26 25.81
C PRO A 56 -2.04 11.61 27.11
N ARG A 57 -1.19 12.31 27.89
CA ARG A 57 -0.66 11.83 29.20
C ARG A 57 -1.71 11.28 30.19
N ARG A 58 -2.98 11.69 30.04
CA ARG A 58 -4.13 11.20 30.83
C ARG A 58 -5.19 10.51 29.95
N ALA A 59 -4.76 9.73 28.96
CA ALA A 59 -5.66 9.03 28.03
C ALA A 59 -6.60 8.06 28.74
N LEU A 60 -6.10 7.27 29.70
CA LEU A 60 -6.93 6.37 30.49
C LEU A 60 -8.04 7.11 31.24
N ALA A 61 -7.71 8.20 31.92
CA ALA A 61 -8.69 9.02 32.64
C ALA A 61 -9.71 9.69 31.68
N SER A 62 -9.26 10.07 30.48
CA SER A 62 -10.12 10.65 29.44
C SER A 62 -11.08 9.60 28.88
N LEU A 63 -10.60 8.39 28.60
CA LEU A 63 -11.42 7.25 28.17
C LEU A 63 -12.45 6.87 29.24
N GLN A 64 -12.03 6.78 30.51
CA GLN A 64 -12.94 6.55 31.63
C GLN A 64 -14.01 7.64 31.75
N SER A 65 -13.65 8.90 31.49
CA SER A 65 -14.60 10.02 31.46
C SER A 65 -15.59 9.92 30.30
N TYR A 66 -15.14 9.48 29.12
CA TYR A 66 -16.00 9.21 27.97
C TYR A 66 -16.98 8.07 28.25
N VAL A 67 -16.51 6.95 28.77
CA VAL A 67 -17.34 5.80 29.18
C VAL A 67 -18.35 6.18 30.26
N SER A 68 -17.93 6.96 31.26
CA SER A 68 -18.81 7.45 32.33
C SER A 68 -19.94 8.33 31.79
N ASN A 69 -19.62 9.24 30.85
CA ASN A 69 -20.62 10.08 30.19
C ASN A 69 -21.59 9.27 29.33
N LEU A 70 -21.09 8.31 28.54
CA LEU A 70 -21.95 7.42 27.75
C LEU A 70 -22.88 6.60 28.64
N ARG A 71 -22.40 6.05 29.76
CA ARG A 71 -23.24 5.33 30.74
C ARG A 71 -24.36 6.20 31.30
N ARG A 72 -24.06 7.45 31.66
CA ARG A 72 -25.06 8.39 32.18
C ARG A 72 -26.14 8.70 31.15
N VAL A 73 -25.77 8.76 29.88
CA VAL A 73 -26.66 9.09 28.76
C VAL A 73 -27.50 7.90 28.32
N LEU A 74 -26.91 6.70 28.26
CA LEU A 74 -27.57 5.47 27.83
C LEU A 74 -28.42 4.81 28.94
N GLU A 75 -28.07 5.02 30.21
CA GLU A 75 -28.77 4.44 31.37
C GLU A 75 -29.21 5.54 32.38
N PRO A 76 -30.06 6.51 31.98
CA PRO A 76 -30.38 7.69 32.80
C PRO A 76 -31.17 7.37 34.07
N ARG A 77 -31.89 6.24 34.12
CA ARG A 77 -32.67 5.78 35.28
C ARG A 77 -31.90 4.85 36.22
N ARG A 78 -30.61 4.59 35.94
CA ARG A 78 -29.79 3.67 36.75
C ARG A 78 -29.55 4.26 38.15
N PRO A 79 -29.86 3.52 39.24
CA PRO A 79 -29.56 3.97 40.61
C PRO A 79 -28.07 4.20 40.83
N ARG A 80 -27.72 5.17 41.68
CA ARG A 80 -26.33 5.41 42.07
C ARG A 80 -25.72 4.13 42.66
N ARG A 81 -24.61 3.66 42.08
CA ARG A 81 -23.83 2.45 42.45
C ARG A 81 -24.41 1.07 42.05
N ALA A 82 -25.54 0.98 41.32
CA ALA A 82 -25.97 -0.28 40.70
C ALA A 82 -24.97 -0.71 39.59
N PRO A 83 -24.85 -1.98 39.15
CA PRO A 83 -24.03 -2.34 37.99
C PRO A 83 -24.54 -1.65 36.70
N CYS A 84 -23.67 -1.47 35.70
CA CYS A 84 -24.10 -0.99 34.37
C CYS A 84 -24.57 -2.20 33.57
N GLU A 85 -25.67 -2.08 32.83
CA GLU A 85 -26.22 -3.18 32.04
C GLU A 85 -25.94 -3.03 30.55
N VAL A 86 -25.86 -1.79 30.03
CA VAL A 86 -25.69 -1.52 28.59
C VAL A 86 -24.20 -1.41 28.23
N LEU A 87 -23.46 -0.55 28.91
CA LEU A 87 -22.02 -0.38 28.70
C LEU A 87 -21.24 -0.97 29.87
N VAL A 88 -20.87 -2.24 29.77
CA VAL A 88 -20.30 -3.02 30.88
C VAL A 88 -18.78 -2.95 30.91
N SER A 89 -18.21 -2.95 32.11
CA SER A 89 -16.76 -3.14 32.30
C SER A 89 -16.48 -4.63 32.39
N SER A 90 -15.65 -5.16 31.50
CA SER A 90 -15.29 -6.57 31.43
C SER A 90 -13.80 -6.66 31.11
N ALA A 91 -12.99 -7.15 32.05
CA ALA A 91 -11.54 -7.15 31.89
C ALA A 91 -11.11 -7.88 30.60
N PRO A 92 -10.17 -7.33 29.80
CA PRO A 92 -9.34 -6.15 30.08
C PRO A 92 -9.90 -4.80 29.57
N GLY A 93 -11.22 -4.66 29.34
CA GLY A 93 -11.80 -3.38 28.89
C GLY A 93 -13.32 -3.25 29.01
N TYR A 94 -13.98 -2.88 27.91
CA TYR A 94 -15.41 -2.56 27.89
C TYR A 94 -16.15 -3.33 26.80
N ALA A 95 -17.43 -3.60 27.02
CA ALA A 95 -18.32 -4.23 26.04
C ALA A 95 -19.69 -3.57 26.06
N LEU A 96 -20.37 -3.60 24.91
CA LEU A 96 -21.76 -3.15 24.78
C LEU A 96 -22.70 -4.37 24.80
N ARG A 97 -23.64 -4.40 25.73
CA ARG A 97 -24.63 -5.48 25.87
C ARG A 97 -26.01 -4.94 25.49
N LEU A 98 -26.40 -5.22 24.27
CA LEU A 98 -27.69 -4.86 23.70
C LEU A 98 -28.23 -6.05 22.91
N PRO A 99 -29.56 -6.22 22.83
CA PRO A 99 -30.14 -7.22 21.96
C PRO A 99 -30.01 -6.81 20.49
N ASP A 100 -30.04 -7.77 19.56
CA ASP A 100 -29.76 -7.54 18.14
C ASP A 100 -30.74 -6.52 17.50
N GLU A 101 -31.99 -6.44 17.97
CA GLU A 101 -32.97 -5.47 17.51
C GLU A 101 -32.74 -4.02 17.99
N ALA A 102 -31.82 -3.81 18.94
CA ALA A 102 -31.53 -2.48 19.48
C ALA A 102 -30.55 -1.68 18.62
N VAL A 103 -29.85 -2.30 17.66
CA VAL A 103 -28.90 -1.63 16.77
C VAL A 103 -29.34 -1.83 15.33
N ASP A 104 -29.54 -0.73 14.59
CA ASP A 104 -30.04 -0.76 13.21
C ASP A 104 -29.16 -1.61 12.25
N ALA A 105 -27.83 -1.55 12.39
CA ALA A 105 -26.91 -2.37 11.60
C ALA A 105 -27.06 -3.87 11.89
N TRP A 106 -27.21 -4.27 13.15
CA TRP A 106 -27.39 -5.68 13.52
C TRP A 106 -28.77 -6.20 13.07
N ARG A 107 -29.80 -5.36 13.22
CA ARG A 107 -31.15 -5.62 12.71
C ARG A 107 -31.17 -5.74 11.18
N PHE A 108 -30.35 -4.96 10.46
CA PHE A 108 -30.25 -4.98 9.00
C PHE A 108 -29.70 -6.32 8.51
N GLU A 109 -28.62 -6.81 9.10
CA GLU A 109 -28.10 -8.15 8.80
C GLU A 109 -29.12 -9.26 9.04
N GLU A 110 -29.86 -9.17 10.14
CA GLU A 110 -30.94 -10.12 10.46
C GLU A 110 -32.04 -10.10 9.40
N ALA A 111 -32.44 -8.91 8.95
CA ALA A 111 -33.44 -8.75 7.91
C ALA A 111 -32.99 -9.40 6.59
N LEU A 112 -31.73 -9.23 6.19
CA LEU A 112 -31.15 -9.88 5.01
C LEU A 112 -31.15 -11.40 5.15
N ARG A 113 -30.77 -11.93 6.33
CA ARG A 113 -30.76 -13.37 6.55
C ARG A 113 -32.16 -13.97 6.49
N ARG A 114 -33.14 -13.31 7.10
CA ARG A 114 -34.56 -13.71 7.05
C ARG A 114 -35.13 -13.63 5.64
N ALA A 115 -34.78 -12.59 4.88
CA ALA A 115 -35.28 -12.40 3.51
C ALA A 115 -34.92 -13.56 2.55
N ARG A 116 -33.85 -14.32 2.84
CA ARG A 116 -33.46 -15.50 2.03
C ARG A 116 -34.40 -16.70 2.22
N GLY A 117 -35.11 -16.79 3.34
CA GLY A 117 -35.94 -17.95 3.72
C GLY A 117 -37.45 -17.74 3.62
N VAL A 118 -37.91 -16.58 3.14
CA VAL A 118 -39.33 -16.22 3.05
C VAL A 118 -39.79 -16.06 1.60
N SER A 119 -41.11 -15.94 1.41
CA SER A 119 -41.72 -15.72 0.08
C SER A 119 -41.22 -14.43 -0.57
N ALA A 120 -41.29 -14.33 -1.91
CA ALA A 120 -40.83 -13.14 -2.65
C ALA A 120 -41.53 -11.84 -2.20
N ASP A 121 -42.84 -11.88 -1.93
CA ASP A 121 -43.60 -10.74 -1.41
C ASP A 121 -43.18 -10.32 0.01
N GLU A 122 -42.87 -11.28 0.86
CA GLU A 122 -42.41 -11.01 2.22
C GLU A 122 -40.96 -10.51 2.23
N ALA A 123 -40.08 -11.12 1.42
CA ALA A 123 -38.71 -10.65 1.21
C ALA A 123 -38.67 -9.21 0.71
N ARG A 124 -39.51 -8.87 -0.28
CA ARG A 124 -39.64 -7.50 -0.79
C ARG A 124 -40.00 -6.51 0.31
N ARG A 125 -41.04 -6.79 1.11
CA ARG A 125 -41.47 -5.90 2.20
C ARG A 125 -40.38 -5.73 3.25
N LEU A 126 -39.75 -6.83 3.68
CA LEU A 126 -38.67 -6.80 4.67
C LEU A 126 -37.46 -6.01 4.17
N LEU A 127 -37.03 -6.21 2.92
CA LEU A 127 -35.88 -5.51 2.35
C LEU A 127 -36.17 -4.03 2.08
N GLN A 128 -37.38 -3.67 1.66
CA GLN A 128 -37.79 -2.26 1.53
C GLN A 128 -37.78 -1.55 2.89
N GLU A 129 -38.30 -2.20 3.93
CA GLU A 129 -38.24 -1.66 5.28
C GLU A 129 -36.78 -1.49 5.75
N ALA A 130 -35.96 -2.52 5.57
CA ALA A 130 -34.56 -2.54 6.02
C ALA A 130 -33.69 -1.49 5.30
N LEU A 131 -33.86 -1.35 3.97
CA LEU A 131 -33.19 -0.30 3.19
C LEU A 131 -33.62 1.10 3.64
N GLY A 132 -34.87 1.28 4.09
CA GLY A 132 -35.36 2.53 4.67
C GLY A 132 -34.69 2.94 5.99
N TRP A 133 -33.91 2.07 6.63
CA TRP A 133 -33.15 2.43 7.84
C TRP A 133 -31.87 3.21 7.54
N TRP A 134 -31.38 3.13 6.29
CA TRP A 134 -30.21 3.86 5.84
C TRP A 134 -30.52 5.35 5.65
N ARG A 135 -29.73 6.20 6.31
CA ARG A 135 -29.86 7.67 6.29
C ARG A 135 -28.64 8.37 5.69
N GLY A 136 -27.66 7.57 5.27
CA GLY A 136 -26.36 8.00 4.74
C GLY A 136 -25.38 6.82 4.80
N PRO A 137 -24.09 7.03 4.49
CA PRO A 137 -23.04 6.03 4.68
C PRO A 137 -23.04 5.49 6.12
N ALA A 138 -22.71 4.21 6.31
CA ALA A 138 -22.63 3.65 7.66
C ALA A 138 -21.50 4.32 8.46
N PHE A 139 -21.74 4.59 9.75
CA PHE A 139 -20.79 5.16 10.69
C PHE A 139 -20.14 6.49 10.21
N VAL A 140 -20.93 7.42 9.67
CA VAL A 140 -20.44 8.66 9.03
C VAL A 140 -19.33 9.37 9.82
N GLU A 141 -19.47 9.50 11.14
CA GLU A 141 -18.55 10.26 11.98
C GLU A 141 -17.18 9.59 12.19
N VAL A 142 -17.05 8.30 11.88
CA VAL A 142 -15.80 7.54 12.00
C VAL A 142 -15.46 6.82 10.70
N ALA A 143 -16.11 7.16 9.59
CA ALA A 143 -15.95 6.46 8.32
C ALA A 143 -14.51 6.51 7.79
N ASP A 144 -13.77 7.57 8.10
CA ASP A 144 -12.37 7.76 7.71
C ASP A 144 -11.36 7.14 8.70
N ALA A 145 -11.84 6.63 9.85
CA ALA A 145 -10.95 6.05 10.86
C ALA A 145 -10.47 4.66 10.42
N GLU A 146 -9.17 4.41 10.46
CA GLU A 146 -8.56 3.17 9.95
C GLU A 146 -9.16 1.90 10.58
N TRP A 147 -9.46 1.93 11.87
CA TRP A 147 -10.07 0.81 12.60
C TRP A 147 -11.54 0.55 12.20
N ALA A 148 -12.22 1.51 11.57
CA ALA A 148 -13.62 1.41 11.16
C ALA A 148 -13.78 1.00 9.68
N LEU A 149 -12.75 1.20 8.84
CA LEU A 149 -12.80 0.97 7.38
C LEU A 149 -13.36 -0.41 7.00
N THR A 150 -12.94 -1.47 7.72
CA THR A 150 -13.40 -2.84 7.44
C THR A 150 -14.90 -2.98 7.68
N GLU A 151 -15.41 -2.41 8.78
CA GLU A 151 -16.83 -2.50 9.12
C GLU A 151 -17.69 -1.63 8.21
N VAL A 152 -17.21 -0.44 7.86
CA VAL A 152 -17.89 0.46 6.90
C VAL A 152 -17.97 -0.18 5.51
N ALA A 153 -16.87 -0.77 5.03
CA ALA A 153 -16.85 -1.51 3.76
C ALA A 153 -17.82 -2.70 3.80
N ARG A 154 -17.81 -3.48 4.89
CA ARG A 154 -18.72 -4.62 5.08
C ARG A 154 -20.19 -4.19 5.08
N MET A 155 -20.54 -3.10 5.77
CA MET A 155 -21.89 -2.53 5.78
C MET A 155 -22.30 -2.05 4.38
N THR A 156 -21.39 -1.40 3.67
CA THR A 156 -21.62 -0.93 2.29
C THR A 156 -21.90 -2.10 1.34
N GLU A 157 -21.14 -3.20 1.46
CA GLU A 157 -21.40 -4.41 0.68
C GLU A 157 -22.73 -5.07 1.01
N LEU A 158 -23.12 -5.10 2.29
CA LEU A 158 -24.44 -5.58 2.69
C LEU A 158 -25.56 -4.68 2.17
N HIS A 159 -25.35 -3.36 2.10
CA HIS A 159 -26.30 -2.44 1.50
C HIS A 159 -26.54 -2.76 0.02
N PHE A 160 -25.47 -2.98 -0.75
CA PHE A 160 -25.59 -3.37 -2.15
C PHE A 160 -26.26 -4.74 -2.31
N THR A 161 -25.86 -5.72 -1.51
CA THR A 161 -26.47 -7.06 -1.50
C THR A 161 -27.97 -7.00 -1.20
N ALA A 162 -28.40 -6.13 -0.28
CA ALA A 162 -29.82 -5.95 0.03
C ALA A 162 -30.62 -5.39 -1.14
N ARG A 163 -30.03 -4.46 -1.91
CA ARG A 163 -30.64 -3.89 -3.12
C ARG A 163 -30.76 -4.94 -4.22
N GLU A 164 -29.74 -5.77 -4.41
CA GLU A 164 -29.77 -6.90 -5.34
C GLU A 164 -30.87 -7.90 -4.95
N MET A 165 -30.92 -8.31 -3.68
CA MET A 165 -31.96 -9.19 -3.16
C MET A 165 -33.37 -8.60 -3.29
N LEU A 166 -33.52 -7.27 -3.16
CA LEU A 166 -34.80 -6.61 -3.36
C LEU A 166 -35.23 -6.69 -4.83
N ILE A 167 -34.33 -6.35 -5.76
CA ILE A 167 -34.58 -6.42 -7.20
C ILE A 167 -34.94 -7.87 -7.58
N ASP A 168 -34.17 -8.85 -7.13
CA ASP A 168 -34.44 -10.27 -7.35
C ASP A 168 -35.80 -10.70 -6.77
N ALA A 169 -36.16 -10.28 -5.55
CA ALA A 169 -37.45 -10.57 -4.96
C ALA A 169 -38.62 -9.93 -5.75
N VAL A 170 -38.42 -8.76 -6.34
CA VAL A 170 -39.42 -8.13 -7.22
C VAL A 170 -39.57 -8.93 -8.52
N ILE A 171 -38.46 -9.39 -9.12
CA ILE A 171 -38.46 -10.25 -10.32
C ILE A 171 -39.17 -11.58 -10.03
N ARG A 172 -38.80 -12.29 -8.95
CA ARG A 172 -39.44 -13.56 -8.55
C ARG A 172 -40.91 -13.41 -8.19
N GLY A 173 -41.33 -12.22 -7.76
CA GLY A 173 -42.73 -11.88 -7.53
C GLY A 173 -43.53 -11.56 -8.80
N GLY A 174 -42.96 -11.74 -10.00
CA GLY A 174 -43.63 -11.49 -11.28
C GLY A 174 -43.80 -10.02 -11.63
N ARG A 175 -43.13 -9.09 -10.93
CA ARG A 175 -43.25 -7.63 -11.11
C ARG A 175 -42.06 -7.07 -11.88
N GLY A 176 -41.75 -7.63 -13.05
CA GLY A 176 -40.58 -7.25 -13.86
C GLY A 176 -40.49 -5.75 -14.16
N ASP A 177 -41.63 -5.11 -14.47
CA ASP A 177 -41.68 -3.67 -14.77
C ASP A 177 -41.31 -2.78 -13.57
N GLU A 178 -41.58 -3.22 -12.33
CA GLU A 178 -41.16 -2.52 -11.12
C GLU A 178 -39.66 -2.73 -10.83
N ALA A 179 -39.09 -3.87 -11.26
CA ALA A 179 -37.69 -4.20 -11.04
C ALA A 179 -36.73 -3.44 -11.97
N VAL A 180 -37.15 -3.16 -13.21
CA VAL A 180 -36.34 -2.43 -14.20
C VAL A 180 -35.79 -1.09 -13.67
N PRO A 181 -36.60 -0.13 -13.18
CA PRO A 181 -36.08 1.15 -12.71
C PRO A 181 -35.16 1.00 -11.48
N LEU A 182 -35.43 0.03 -10.61
CA LEU A 182 -34.56 -0.25 -9.45
C LEU A 182 -33.17 -0.75 -9.91
N ALA A 183 -33.14 -1.66 -10.88
CA ALA A 183 -31.91 -2.21 -11.44
C ALA A 183 -31.15 -1.19 -12.31
N GLU A 184 -31.84 -0.29 -13.03
CA GLU A 184 -31.21 0.80 -13.77
C GLU A 184 -30.49 1.81 -12.86
N VAL A 185 -31.13 2.20 -11.75
CA VAL A 185 -30.48 3.06 -10.76
C VAL A 185 -29.27 2.36 -10.15
N PHE A 186 -29.42 1.09 -9.77
CA PHE A 186 -28.33 0.30 -9.19
C PHE A 186 -27.13 0.15 -10.13
N THR A 187 -27.36 -0.17 -11.41
CA THR A 187 -26.28 -0.30 -12.42
C THR A 187 -25.62 1.03 -12.77
N ARG A 188 -26.30 2.16 -12.62
CA ARG A 188 -25.68 3.49 -12.78
C ARG A 188 -24.77 3.84 -11.61
N GLU A 189 -25.17 3.49 -10.40
CA GLU A 189 -24.38 3.74 -9.18
C GLU A 189 -23.25 2.73 -9.00
N GLN A 190 -23.45 1.49 -9.43
CA GLN A 190 -22.50 0.37 -9.32
C GLN A 190 -22.26 -0.27 -10.70
N PRO A 191 -21.68 0.46 -11.66
CA PRO A 191 -21.54 0.01 -13.05
C PRO A 191 -20.57 -1.17 -13.22
N LEU A 192 -19.72 -1.43 -12.23
CA LEU A 192 -18.77 -2.54 -12.23
C LEU A 192 -19.31 -3.81 -11.58
N ARG A 193 -20.52 -3.76 -11.00
CA ARG A 193 -21.13 -4.89 -10.30
C ARG A 193 -22.02 -5.68 -11.24
N GLU A 194 -21.46 -6.78 -11.73
CA GLU A 194 -22.05 -7.65 -12.76
C GLU A 194 -23.46 -8.15 -12.44
N GLU A 195 -23.73 -8.48 -11.17
CA GLU A 195 -25.04 -8.94 -10.71
C GLU A 195 -26.15 -7.91 -10.95
N GLY A 196 -25.86 -6.61 -10.82
CA GLY A 196 -26.80 -5.54 -11.15
C GLY A 196 -27.23 -5.56 -12.62
N TRP A 197 -26.27 -5.83 -13.52
CA TRP A 197 -26.54 -5.96 -14.96
C TRP A 197 -27.30 -7.23 -15.29
N ARG A 198 -27.01 -8.34 -14.61
CA ARG A 198 -27.75 -9.60 -14.74
C ARG A 198 -29.21 -9.41 -14.34
N LEU A 199 -29.46 -8.78 -13.20
CA LEU A 199 -30.81 -8.48 -12.71
C LEU A 199 -31.56 -7.51 -13.63
N LEU A 200 -30.90 -6.49 -14.16
CA LEU A 200 -31.50 -5.56 -15.15
C LEU A 200 -31.90 -6.29 -16.43
N ALA A 201 -31.00 -7.11 -17.00
CA ALA A 201 -31.29 -7.88 -18.21
C ALA A 201 -32.40 -8.91 -17.98
N THR A 202 -32.43 -9.54 -16.81
CA THR A 202 -33.49 -10.49 -16.41
C THR A 202 -34.84 -9.79 -16.28
N ALA A 203 -34.89 -8.63 -15.61
CA ALA A 203 -36.11 -7.83 -15.47
C ALA A 203 -36.65 -7.34 -16.83
N LEU A 204 -35.76 -6.82 -17.70
CA LEU A 204 -36.12 -6.38 -19.05
C LEU A 204 -36.62 -7.53 -19.91
N SER A 205 -36.00 -8.72 -19.83
CA SER A 205 -36.46 -9.91 -20.53
C SER A 205 -37.83 -10.37 -20.03
N GLY A 206 -38.04 -10.42 -18.71
CA GLY A 206 -39.32 -10.77 -18.09
C GLY A 206 -40.46 -9.80 -18.43
N ALA A 207 -40.13 -8.53 -18.68
CA ALA A 207 -41.06 -7.50 -19.18
C ALA A 207 -41.30 -7.54 -20.71
N GLY A 208 -40.77 -8.54 -21.42
CA GLY A 208 -40.89 -8.66 -22.88
C GLY A 208 -39.98 -7.72 -23.68
N ARG A 209 -39.11 -6.95 -23.02
CA ARG A 209 -38.19 -5.97 -23.63
C ARG A 209 -36.83 -6.59 -23.97
N ARG A 210 -36.84 -7.68 -24.75
CA ARG A 210 -35.65 -8.50 -25.06
C ARG A 210 -34.51 -7.70 -25.74
N ALA A 211 -34.84 -6.77 -26.63
CA ALA A 211 -33.84 -5.93 -27.30
C ALA A 211 -33.09 -5.04 -26.29
N ASP A 212 -33.81 -4.48 -25.32
CA ASP A 212 -33.23 -3.65 -24.26
C ASP A 212 -32.38 -4.48 -23.29
N ALA A 213 -32.78 -5.72 -23.00
CA ALA A 213 -31.99 -6.65 -22.20
C ALA A 213 -30.62 -6.93 -22.86
N MET A 214 -30.61 -7.23 -24.16
CA MET A 214 -29.36 -7.37 -24.93
C MET A 214 -28.56 -6.06 -24.98
N GLY A 215 -29.23 -4.91 -25.06
CA GLY A 215 -28.60 -3.60 -24.97
C GLY A 215 -27.92 -3.34 -23.62
N ALA A 216 -28.52 -3.80 -22.51
CA ALA A 216 -27.93 -3.73 -21.18
C ALA A 216 -26.65 -4.59 -21.08
N LEU A 217 -26.68 -5.83 -21.59
CA LEU A 217 -25.51 -6.73 -21.61
C LEU A 217 -24.36 -6.19 -22.48
N ARG A 218 -24.65 -5.53 -23.60
CA ARG A 218 -23.62 -4.87 -24.41
C ARG A 218 -22.99 -3.68 -23.68
N ARG A 219 -23.81 -2.88 -22.97
CA ARG A 219 -23.33 -1.74 -22.18
C ARG A 219 -22.45 -2.21 -21.02
N SER A 220 -22.85 -3.27 -20.30
CA SER A 220 -22.03 -3.83 -19.23
C SER A 220 -20.67 -4.31 -19.75
N ARG A 221 -20.64 -5.04 -20.87
CA ARG A 221 -19.40 -5.45 -21.55
C ARG A 221 -18.51 -4.27 -21.91
N GLN A 222 -19.07 -3.20 -22.47
CA GLN A 222 -18.30 -2.02 -22.83
C GLN A 222 -17.68 -1.34 -21.60
N ILE A 223 -18.46 -1.21 -20.52
CA ILE A 223 -18.00 -0.60 -19.26
C ILE A 223 -16.92 -1.45 -18.59
N LEU A 224 -17.13 -2.76 -18.45
CA LEU A 224 -16.14 -3.67 -17.84
C LEU A 224 -14.83 -3.68 -18.64
N ARG A 225 -14.90 -3.62 -19.97
CA ARG A 225 -13.73 -3.54 -20.84
C ARG A 225 -13.03 -2.19 -20.75
N HIS A 226 -13.75 -1.09 -20.64
CA HIS A 226 -13.18 0.25 -20.54
C HIS A 226 -12.55 0.53 -19.17
N GLU A 227 -13.27 0.20 -18.09
CA GLU A 227 -12.89 0.54 -16.72
C GLU A 227 -11.95 -0.50 -16.08
N LEU A 228 -12.14 -1.80 -16.38
CA LEU A 228 -11.40 -2.89 -15.74
C LEU A 228 -10.53 -3.69 -16.72
N GLY A 229 -10.71 -3.51 -18.04
CA GLY A 229 -10.05 -4.36 -19.05
C GLY A 229 -10.48 -5.83 -18.96
N LEU A 230 -11.66 -6.10 -18.42
CA LEU A 230 -12.21 -7.45 -18.22
C LEU A 230 -13.36 -7.71 -19.19
N GLU A 231 -13.53 -8.97 -19.59
CA GLU A 231 -14.75 -9.45 -20.25
C GLU A 231 -15.80 -9.82 -19.18
N PRO A 232 -17.11 -9.81 -19.52
CA PRO A 232 -18.16 -10.24 -18.60
C PRO A 232 -17.92 -11.65 -18.08
N GLY A 233 -18.19 -11.85 -16.79
CA GLY A 233 -18.11 -13.14 -16.11
C GLY A 233 -19.12 -14.17 -16.64
N PRO A 234 -18.97 -15.44 -16.24
CA PRO A 234 -19.68 -16.57 -16.82
C PRO A 234 -21.21 -16.46 -16.69
N GLU A 235 -21.73 -15.85 -15.62
CA GLU A 235 -23.18 -15.72 -15.39
C GLU A 235 -23.84 -14.75 -16.38
N LEU A 236 -23.20 -13.62 -16.69
CA LEU A 236 -23.68 -12.67 -17.72
C LEU A 236 -23.57 -13.26 -19.13
N VAL A 237 -22.50 -14.01 -19.40
CA VAL A 237 -22.32 -14.71 -20.68
C VAL A 237 -23.38 -15.80 -20.84
N ALA A 238 -23.66 -16.58 -19.80
CA ALA A 238 -24.71 -17.60 -19.80
C ALA A 238 -26.09 -16.97 -20.08
N LEU A 239 -26.43 -15.89 -19.38
CA LEU A 239 -27.68 -15.15 -19.59
C LEU A 239 -27.77 -14.60 -21.02
N GLU A 240 -26.68 -14.06 -21.57
CA GLU A 240 -26.66 -13.59 -22.97
C GLU A 240 -26.96 -14.73 -23.96
N GLN A 241 -26.39 -15.92 -23.73
CA GLN A 241 -26.63 -17.09 -24.57
C GLN A 241 -28.08 -17.60 -24.46
N GLU A 242 -28.66 -17.60 -23.25
CA GLU A 242 -30.09 -17.92 -23.04
C GLU A 242 -30.99 -16.91 -23.78
N LEU A 243 -30.66 -15.61 -23.68
CA LEU A 243 -31.32 -14.53 -24.42
C LEU A 243 -31.01 -14.51 -25.92
N LEU A 244 -30.10 -15.32 -26.43
CA LEU A 244 -29.90 -15.55 -27.87
C LEU A 244 -30.64 -16.78 -28.37
N ARG A 245 -30.77 -17.83 -27.54
CA ARG A 245 -31.37 -19.12 -27.92
C ARG A 245 -32.90 -19.17 -27.86
N GLY A 246 -33.56 -18.10 -27.39
CA GLY A 246 -35.03 -18.07 -27.26
C GLY A 246 -35.58 -18.86 -26.07
N GLN A 247 -34.72 -19.47 -25.25
CA GLN A 247 -35.11 -20.34 -24.15
C GLN A 247 -35.10 -19.55 -22.84
N CYS A 248 -36.12 -18.73 -22.60
CA CYS A 248 -36.39 -18.24 -21.25
C CYS A 248 -37.58 -19.04 -20.73
N HIS A 249 -37.36 -19.88 -19.71
CA HIS A 249 -38.44 -20.57 -19.02
C HIS A 249 -39.45 -19.55 -18.50
N GLN A 250 -40.63 -19.50 -19.13
CA GLN A 250 -41.81 -18.97 -18.47
C GLN A 250 -42.09 -19.88 -17.29
N SER A 251 -41.92 -19.35 -16.07
CA SER A 251 -42.40 -20.03 -14.87
C SER A 251 -43.90 -20.27 -15.03
N GLU A 252 -44.28 -21.54 -14.95
CA GLU A 252 -45.66 -22.02 -14.96
C GLU A 252 -46.50 -21.29 -13.91
N ALA A 253 -47.35 -20.37 -14.36
CA ALA A 253 -48.55 -19.98 -13.66
C ALA A 253 -49.73 -20.27 -14.58
N THR A 254 -50.08 -21.55 -14.72
CA THR A 254 -51.34 -21.98 -15.30
C THR A 254 -52.15 -22.72 -14.24
N ALA A 255 -53.02 -21.98 -13.55
CA ALA A 255 -54.29 -22.49 -13.01
C ALA A 255 -55.21 -21.32 -12.66
N LEU A 256 -56.07 -20.92 -13.61
CA LEU A 256 -57.54 -20.82 -13.49
C LEU A 256 -58.13 -19.72 -14.39
N GLY A 257 -58.82 -20.17 -15.45
CA GLY A 257 -59.94 -19.51 -16.16
C GLY A 257 -59.63 -18.23 -16.95
N GLY A 258 -59.97 -18.05 -18.22
CA GLY A 258 -60.91 -18.73 -19.10
C GLY A 258 -61.51 -17.66 -20.04
N SER A 259 -61.71 -18.02 -21.32
CA SER A 259 -62.43 -17.22 -22.35
C SER A 259 -61.72 -15.94 -22.82
N ALA A 260 -61.71 -15.53 -24.09
CA ALA A 260 -62.33 -16.02 -25.32
C ALA A 260 -61.71 -15.21 -26.49
N VAL A 261 -61.76 -15.78 -27.71
CA VAL A 261 -61.86 -15.10 -29.04
C VAL A 261 -60.70 -14.15 -29.41
N GLY A 262 -60.06 -14.21 -30.57
CA GLY A 262 -60.27 -14.85 -31.86
C GLY A 262 -59.37 -14.13 -32.88
N GLU A 263 -59.03 -14.84 -33.98
CA GLU A 263 -58.77 -14.33 -35.35
C GLU A 263 -57.85 -13.09 -35.53
N GLY A 264 -56.81 -13.07 -36.35
CA GLY A 264 -56.31 -13.97 -37.39
C GLY A 264 -55.26 -13.22 -38.24
N ALA A 265 -54.63 -13.97 -39.16
CA ALA A 265 -53.92 -13.53 -40.39
C ALA A 265 -52.72 -12.55 -40.22
N ALA A 266 -51.48 -12.96 -40.54
CA ALA A 266 -50.87 -12.94 -41.89
C ALA A 266 -50.62 -11.49 -42.39
N ASP A 267 -49.55 -11.12 -43.08
CA ASP A 267 -48.49 -11.81 -43.78
C ASP A 267 -47.42 -10.76 -44.16
N GLU A 268 -46.27 -11.23 -44.65
CA GLU A 268 -45.35 -10.59 -45.61
C GLU A 268 -44.64 -9.26 -45.21
N ALA A 269 -43.32 -9.22 -44.99
CA ALA A 269 -42.16 -9.62 -45.79
C ALA A 269 -41.75 -8.62 -46.92
N LEU A 270 -40.42 -8.49 -47.01
CA LEU A 270 -39.60 -8.12 -48.17
C LEU A 270 -39.29 -6.65 -48.44
N GLY A 271 -37.99 -6.39 -48.65
CA GLY A 271 -37.56 -5.21 -49.41
C GLY A 271 -36.11 -4.77 -49.20
N ALA A 272 -35.15 -5.55 -49.70
CA ALA A 272 -33.73 -5.17 -49.78
C ALA A 272 -33.48 -3.99 -50.74
N GLY A 273 -32.42 -3.20 -50.51
CA GLY A 273 -32.02 -2.09 -51.39
C GLY A 273 -30.63 -1.53 -51.12
N ARG A 274 -29.68 -1.90 -51.98
CA ARG A 274 -28.21 -1.76 -51.89
C ARG A 274 -27.67 -0.40 -52.41
N ARG A 275 -26.45 -0.05 -51.95
CA ARG A 275 -25.32 0.69 -52.60
C ARG A 275 -25.08 2.19 -52.29
N GLY A 276 -23.80 2.49 -52.04
CA GLY A 276 -23.16 3.79 -52.35
C GLY A 276 -21.83 4.03 -51.63
N ARG A 277 -20.69 3.74 -52.29
CA ARG A 277 -19.33 4.13 -51.89
C ARG A 277 -19.05 5.59 -52.28
N THR A 278 -18.15 6.27 -51.57
CA THR A 278 -17.05 7.10 -52.16
C THR A 278 -15.87 7.26 -51.19
N SER A 279 -14.68 7.13 -51.75
CA SER A 279 -13.36 7.46 -51.21
C SER A 279 -13.00 8.93 -51.49
N ASN A 280 -12.13 9.53 -50.66
CA ASN A 280 -10.82 10.04 -51.11
C ASN A 280 -10.02 10.70 -49.95
N ALA A 281 -8.72 10.44 -49.98
CA ALA A 281 -7.66 11.15 -49.30
C ALA A 281 -7.26 12.42 -50.08
N PHE A 282 -6.59 13.38 -49.43
CA PHE A 282 -5.32 13.94 -49.91
C PHE A 282 -4.58 14.74 -48.82
N ASP A 283 -3.26 14.64 -48.97
CA ASP A 283 -2.06 15.16 -48.29
C ASP A 283 -2.00 16.69 -48.09
N ASP A 284 -1.19 17.15 -47.12
CA ASP A 284 -0.11 18.11 -47.42
C ASP A 284 0.97 18.24 -46.33
N ARG A 285 2.22 18.36 -46.78
CA ARG A 285 3.50 18.46 -46.04
C ARG A 285 3.95 19.91 -45.83
N VAL A 286 4.90 20.17 -44.92
CA VAL A 286 6.30 20.67 -45.08
C VAL A 286 6.66 21.36 -43.73
N SER A 287 7.84 21.36 -43.09
CA SER A 287 9.26 21.28 -43.48
C SER A 287 10.17 20.79 -42.33
N ASP A 288 11.32 20.28 -42.78
CA ASP A 288 12.52 19.78 -42.10
C ASP A 288 13.35 20.83 -41.32
N GLY A 289 14.17 20.35 -40.37
CA GLY A 289 15.16 21.13 -39.64
C GLY A 289 16.02 20.23 -38.73
N GLY A 290 17.15 19.76 -39.26
CA GLY A 290 18.00 18.72 -38.68
C GLY A 290 18.77 19.06 -37.40
N GLY A 291 19.13 18.01 -36.66
CA GLY A 291 20.02 18.04 -35.50
C GLY A 291 20.42 16.63 -35.07
N ALA A 292 21.66 16.27 -35.42
CA ALA A 292 22.48 15.11 -35.02
C ALA A 292 21.93 14.07 -34.02
N SER A 293 21.81 12.82 -34.48
CA SER A 293 21.78 11.63 -33.61
C SER A 293 23.20 11.31 -33.09
N PRO A 294 23.40 11.02 -31.80
CA PRO A 294 24.65 10.47 -31.30
C PRO A 294 24.74 8.98 -31.66
N THR A 295 25.83 8.60 -32.31
CA THR A 295 26.22 7.21 -32.58
C THR A 295 26.38 6.45 -31.26
N PRO A 296 25.78 5.25 -31.08
CA PRO A 296 26.07 4.42 -29.92
C PRO A 296 27.50 3.87 -30.02
N ALA A 297 28.29 4.09 -28.96
CA ALA A 297 29.63 3.56 -28.82
C ALA A 297 29.59 2.02 -28.76
N ALA A 298 30.52 1.38 -29.47
CA ALA A 298 30.70 -0.06 -29.54
C ALA A 298 30.91 -0.67 -28.14
N THR A 299 30.11 -1.69 -27.83
CA THR A 299 30.28 -2.58 -26.68
C THR A 299 31.33 -3.65 -27.03
N PRO A 300 32.17 -4.09 -26.08
CA PRO A 300 33.14 -5.16 -26.33
C PRO A 300 32.40 -6.50 -26.51
N GLU A 301 32.70 -7.20 -27.61
CA GLU A 301 32.20 -8.54 -27.91
C GLU A 301 32.73 -9.52 -26.84
N ALA A 302 31.87 -9.95 -25.93
CA ALA A 302 32.14 -11.09 -25.05
C ALA A 302 31.71 -12.36 -25.79
N GLU A 303 32.66 -13.27 -26.04
CA GLU A 303 32.42 -14.59 -26.61
C GLU A 303 31.48 -15.41 -25.71
N CYS A 304 30.19 -15.44 -26.05
CA CYS A 304 29.18 -16.25 -25.36
C CYS A 304 29.22 -17.67 -25.92
N GLY A 305 29.83 -18.60 -25.18
CA GLY A 305 29.82 -20.03 -25.50
C GLY A 305 28.38 -20.56 -25.59
N THR A 306 28.14 -21.51 -26.49
CA THR A 306 26.83 -22.17 -26.65
C THR A 306 26.38 -22.81 -25.33
N LEU A 307 25.33 -22.25 -24.74
CA LEU A 307 24.74 -22.74 -23.48
C LEU A 307 23.96 -24.04 -23.73
N SER A 308 24.38 -25.15 -23.10
CA SER A 308 23.63 -26.40 -23.13
C SER A 308 22.28 -26.29 -22.37
N PRO A 309 21.23 -27.00 -22.81
CA PRO A 309 19.94 -27.07 -22.11
C PRO A 309 20.09 -27.52 -20.64
N LEU A 310 19.25 -27.00 -19.74
CA LEU A 310 19.26 -27.38 -18.31
C LEU A 310 18.57 -28.74 -18.18
N GLU A 311 19.23 -29.71 -17.56
CA GLU A 311 18.52 -30.70 -16.74
C GLU A 311 18.40 -30.11 -15.34
N ALA A 312 17.17 -29.82 -14.90
CA ALA A 312 16.86 -29.08 -13.67
C ALA A 312 15.73 -29.76 -12.86
N PRO A 313 15.68 -29.56 -11.52
CA PRO A 313 15.04 -30.44 -10.53
C PRO A 313 13.51 -30.55 -10.59
N LEU A 314 12.85 -29.80 -11.47
CA LEU A 314 11.43 -30.02 -11.76
C LEU A 314 11.21 -31.36 -12.47
N ALA A 315 12.20 -31.84 -13.25
CA ALA A 315 12.16 -33.15 -13.88
C ALA A 315 12.06 -34.28 -12.84
N ASP A 316 12.80 -34.18 -11.73
CA ASP A 316 12.79 -35.19 -10.65
C ASP A 316 11.51 -35.13 -9.78
N SER A 317 10.85 -33.97 -9.72
CA SER A 317 9.65 -33.78 -8.89
C SER A 317 8.33 -34.16 -9.57
N VAL A 318 8.35 -34.34 -10.89
CA VAL A 318 7.23 -34.88 -11.67
C VAL A 318 7.51 -36.36 -11.80
N GLY A 319 7.21 -37.13 -10.76
CA GLY A 319 7.15 -38.60 -10.91
C GLY A 319 6.28 -38.97 -12.11
N ASP A 320 6.44 -40.18 -12.61
CA ASP A 320 5.73 -40.81 -13.76
C ASP A 320 4.18 -40.84 -13.65
N ASP A 321 3.61 -40.05 -12.72
CA ASP A 321 2.21 -39.74 -12.58
C ASP A 321 1.60 -39.19 -13.88
N LEU A 322 0.51 -39.84 -14.26
CA LEU A 322 -0.38 -39.50 -15.36
C LEU A 322 -0.74 -37.99 -15.40
N PHE A 323 -0.32 -37.31 -16.48
CA PHE A 323 -0.77 -35.95 -16.84
C PHE A 323 -1.92 -36.07 -17.84
N VAL A 324 -3.10 -35.57 -17.47
CA VAL A 324 -4.35 -35.74 -18.25
C VAL A 324 -4.90 -34.37 -18.66
N GLY A 325 -5.30 -34.26 -19.93
CA GLY A 325 -5.90 -33.06 -20.51
C GLY A 325 -4.92 -31.89 -20.67
N ARG A 326 -5.49 -30.69 -20.83
CA ARG A 326 -4.78 -29.38 -20.94
C ARG A 326 -4.04 -29.12 -22.25
N ASP A 327 -4.38 -29.81 -23.33
CA ASP A 327 -3.77 -29.61 -24.65
C ASP A 327 -3.97 -28.18 -25.17
N THR A 328 -5.15 -27.60 -24.90
CA THR A 328 -5.48 -26.20 -25.24
C THR A 328 -4.56 -25.21 -24.54
N GLU A 329 -4.37 -25.37 -23.23
CA GLU A 329 -3.54 -24.46 -22.42
C GLU A 329 -2.05 -24.63 -22.72
N LEU A 330 -1.59 -25.87 -22.98
CA LEU A 330 -0.22 -26.13 -23.45
C LEU A 330 0.04 -25.51 -24.83
N THR A 331 -0.95 -25.52 -25.72
CA THR A 331 -0.85 -24.88 -27.04
C THR A 331 -0.80 -23.36 -26.91
N ALA A 332 -1.64 -22.77 -26.05
CA ALA A 332 -1.61 -21.34 -25.77
C ALA A 332 -0.27 -20.89 -25.15
N LEU A 333 0.31 -21.70 -24.26
CA LEU A 333 1.63 -21.45 -23.70
C LEU A 333 2.73 -21.45 -24.77
N ALA A 334 2.69 -22.41 -25.69
CA ALA A 334 3.64 -22.48 -26.79
C ALA A 334 3.52 -21.26 -27.72
N GLN A 335 2.29 -20.87 -28.08
CA GLN A 335 2.05 -19.67 -28.90
C GLN A 335 2.55 -18.39 -28.22
N ALA A 336 2.32 -18.25 -26.91
CA ALA A 336 2.82 -17.12 -26.14
C ALA A 336 4.35 -17.09 -26.09
N ALA A 337 5.00 -18.24 -25.95
CA ALA A 337 6.45 -18.34 -25.98
C ALA A 337 7.03 -17.96 -27.34
N ASP A 338 6.45 -18.48 -28.44
CA ASP A 338 6.86 -18.14 -29.80
C ASP A 338 6.74 -16.63 -30.08
N ALA A 339 5.63 -16.02 -29.68
CA ALA A 339 5.42 -14.58 -29.82
C ALA A 339 6.41 -13.75 -28.98
N SER A 340 6.85 -14.27 -27.84
CA SER A 340 7.73 -13.58 -26.89
C SER A 340 9.22 -13.78 -27.19
N ARG A 341 9.56 -14.59 -28.20
CA ARG A 341 10.94 -15.01 -28.50
C ARG A 341 11.89 -13.85 -28.83
N TYR A 342 11.36 -12.74 -29.32
CA TYR A 342 12.15 -11.57 -29.79
C TYR A 342 11.81 -10.26 -29.07
N SER A 343 10.64 -10.15 -28.45
CA SER A 343 10.18 -8.92 -27.76
C SER A 343 10.03 -9.09 -26.25
N GLY A 344 10.23 -10.30 -25.73
CA GLY A 344 9.85 -10.66 -24.37
C GLY A 344 8.34 -10.74 -24.22
N GLY A 345 7.87 -11.18 -23.05
CA GLY A 345 6.45 -11.27 -22.79
C GLY A 345 6.14 -11.82 -21.40
N VAL A 346 4.90 -11.59 -20.97
CA VAL A 346 4.41 -12.06 -19.66
C VAL A 346 3.27 -13.03 -19.88
N VAL A 347 3.34 -14.21 -19.26
CA VAL A 347 2.25 -15.18 -19.21
C VAL A 347 1.75 -15.29 -17.77
N GLN A 348 0.43 -15.19 -17.59
CA GLN A 348 -0.25 -15.32 -16.31
C GLN A 348 -1.12 -16.56 -16.32
N VAL A 349 -0.73 -17.57 -15.56
CA VAL A 349 -1.52 -18.79 -15.33
C VAL A 349 -2.32 -18.62 -14.04
N THR A 350 -3.64 -18.63 -14.16
CA THR A 350 -4.57 -18.48 -13.03
C THR A 350 -5.36 -19.75 -12.81
N GLY A 351 -5.71 -20.03 -11.56
CA GLY A 351 -6.64 -21.11 -11.25
C GLY A 351 -6.65 -21.46 -9.77
N GLU A 352 -7.66 -22.22 -9.36
CA GLU A 352 -7.87 -22.59 -7.96
C GLU A 352 -6.76 -23.48 -7.38
N ALA A 353 -6.74 -23.61 -6.05
CA ALA A 353 -5.82 -24.54 -5.39
C ALA A 353 -6.05 -25.99 -5.90
N GLY A 354 -4.97 -26.70 -6.19
CA GLY A 354 -5.04 -28.09 -6.68
C GLY A 354 -5.41 -28.28 -8.15
N VAL A 355 -5.73 -27.20 -8.89
CA VAL A 355 -6.18 -27.29 -10.30
C VAL A 355 -5.10 -27.75 -11.30
N GLY A 356 -3.82 -27.77 -10.88
CA GLY A 356 -2.70 -28.27 -11.69
C GLY A 356 -1.74 -27.23 -12.27
N LYS A 357 -1.77 -25.98 -11.81
CA LYS A 357 -0.87 -24.88 -12.29
C LYS A 357 0.61 -25.29 -12.36
N THR A 358 1.19 -25.76 -11.26
CA THR A 358 2.59 -26.19 -11.20
C THR A 358 2.91 -27.36 -12.13
N ARG A 359 1.96 -28.30 -12.33
CA ARG A 359 2.15 -29.43 -13.25
C ARG A 359 2.10 -28.96 -14.72
N LEU A 360 1.20 -28.05 -15.06
CA LEU A 360 1.14 -27.42 -16.40
C LEU A 360 2.44 -26.67 -16.71
N LEU A 361 2.91 -25.82 -15.78
CA LEU A 361 4.17 -25.09 -15.91
C LEU A 361 5.37 -26.03 -16.05
N GLY A 362 5.41 -27.13 -15.27
CA GLY A 362 6.44 -28.15 -15.39
C GLY A 362 6.45 -28.85 -16.75
N ARG A 363 5.26 -29.12 -17.33
CA ARG A 363 5.15 -29.71 -18.67
C ARG A 363 5.55 -28.74 -19.77
N ALA A 364 5.18 -27.46 -19.63
CA ALA A 364 5.60 -26.40 -20.54
C ALA A 364 7.12 -26.17 -20.48
N PHE A 365 7.72 -26.22 -19.29
CA PHE A 365 9.18 -26.16 -19.10
C PHE A 365 9.90 -27.23 -19.93
N GLN A 366 9.47 -28.49 -19.81
CA GLN A 366 10.10 -29.61 -20.54
C GLN A 366 10.04 -29.40 -22.06
N ARG A 367 8.95 -28.79 -22.55
CA ARG A 367 8.80 -28.45 -23.97
C ARG A 367 9.72 -27.31 -24.38
N LEU A 368 9.70 -26.19 -23.64
CA LEU A 368 10.54 -25.01 -23.92
C LEU A 368 12.03 -25.36 -23.91
N ALA A 369 12.48 -26.19 -22.96
CA ALA A 369 13.87 -26.66 -22.90
C ALA A 369 14.28 -27.45 -24.15
N ARG A 370 13.38 -28.30 -24.70
CA ARG A 370 13.63 -29.01 -25.97
C ARG A 370 13.66 -28.07 -27.18
N GLU A 371 12.96 -26.94 -27.10
CA GLU A 371 12.90 -25.90 -28.13
C GLU A 371 14.06 -24.87 -27.99
N GLY A 372 15.05 -25.15 -27.13
CA GLY A 372 16.27 -24.37 -26.98
C GLY A 372 16.17 -23.18 -26.03
N TRP A 373 15.10 -23.09 -25.22
CA TRP A 373 15.00 -22.05 -24.19
C TRP A 373 15.89 -22.37 -22.98
N THR A 374 16.59 -21.35 -22.48
CA THR A 374 17.11 -21.39 -21.11
C THR A 374 15.95 -21.09 -20.18
N VAL A 375 15.56 -22.04 -19.34
CA VAL A 375 14.44 -21.86 -18.41
C VAL A 375 14.94 -21.95 -16.98
N VAL A 376 14.60 -20.94 -16.16
CA VAL A 376 14.88 -20.89 -14.73
C VAL A 376 13.59 -20.73 -13.94
N VAL A 377 13.55 -21.32 -12.74
CA VAL A 377 12.33 -21.36 -11.92
C VAL A 377 12.62 -20.87 -10.52
N GLY A 378 11.77 -19.96 -10.07
CA GLY A 378 11.67 -19.47 -8.71
C GLY A 378 10.32 -19.80 -8.11
N ARG A 379 10.29 -20.25 -6.87
CA ARG A 379 9.03 -20.54 -6.17
C ARG A 379 8.86 -19.59 -5.00
N CYS A 380 7.70 -18.94 -4.93
CA CYS A 380 7.37 -18.16 -3.74
C CYS A 380 7.19 -19.13 -2.55
N PRO A 381 7.92 -18.92 -1.45
CA PRO A 381 7.90 -19.83 -0.31
C PRO A 381 6.55 -19.80 0.42
N GLU A 382 6.12 -20.96 0.92
CA GLU A 382 4.82 -21.12 1.58
C GLU A 382 4.85 -20.89 3.11
N PHE A 383 6.01 -20.57 3.69
CA PHE A 383 6.18 -20.34 5.12
C PHE A 383 6.74 -18.95 5.43
N ASP A 384 6.25 -18.32 6.51
CA ASP A 384 6.57 -16.94 6.90
C ASP A 384 8.03 -16.70 7.36
N GLY A 385 8.90 -17.70 7.20
CA GLY A 385 10.29 -17.70 7.65
C GLY A 385 11.31 -17.80 6.52
N ALA A 386 10.87 -17.69 5.26
CA ALA A 386 11.77 -17.75 4.13
C ALA A 386 12.47 -16.40 3.90
N PRO A 387 13.71 -16.42 3.36
CA PRO A 387 14.43 -15.19 3.06
C PRO A 387 13.68 -14.32 2.03
N PRO A 388 13.78 -12.98 2.09
CA PRO A 388 13.11 -12.14 1.12
C PRO A 388 13.62 -12.33 -0.30
N ALA A 389 12.77 -12.08 -1.29
CA ALA A 389 13.02 -12.29 -2.70
C ALA A 389 13.43 -13.73 -3.07
N TRP A 390 13.05 -14.74 -2.27
CA TRP A 390 13.51 -16.13 -2.43
C TRP A 390 13.27 -16.71 -3.83
N ALA A 391 12.12 -16.42 -4.44
CA ALA A 391 11.83 -16.88 -5.80
C ALA A 391 12.91 -16.40 -6.79
N TRP A 392 13.40 -15.17 -6.64
CA TRP A 392 14.49 -14.66 -7.46
C TRP A 392 15.84 -15.26 -7.07
N VAL A 393 16.10 -15.52 -5.79
CA VAL A 393 17.33 -16.22 -5.36
C VAL A 393 17.41 -17.61 -6.01
N GLU A 394 16.31 -18.36 -6.04
CA GLU A 394 16.25 -19.67 -6.69
C GLU A 394 16.46 -19.55 -8.21
N ALA A 395 15.71 -18.67 -8.87
CA ALA A 395 15.78 -18.50 -10.32
C ALA A 395 17.15 -17.98 -10.78
N LEU A 396 17.69 -16.97 -10.10
CA LEU A 396 18.97 -16.35 -10.44
C LEU A 396 20.15 -17.23 -10.02
N GLY A 397 20.06 -17.97 -8.92
CA GLY A 397 21.06 -18.96 -8.55
C GLY A 397 21.23 -20.04 -9.63
N ALA A 398 20.12 -20.56 -10.16
CA ALA A 398 20.14 -21.49 -11.29
C ALA A 398 20.67 -20.84 -12.58
N LEU A 399 20.38 -19.55 -12.81
CA LEU A 399 20.91 -18.80 -13.95
C LEU A 399 22.43 -18.60 -13.85
N ALA A 400 22.93 -18.25 -12.66
CA ALA A 400 24.36 -17.99 -12.42
C ALA A 400 25.25 -19.21 -12.64
N GLN A 401 24.74 -20.42 -12.34
CA GLN A 401 25.46 -21.67 -12.63
C GLN A 401 25.70 -21.89 -14.14
N LYS A 402 24.87 -21.27 -15.00
CA LYS A 402 24.99 -21.37 -16.46
C LYS A 402 25.71 -20.23 -17.11
N ALA A 403 25.26 -19.02 -16.78
CA ALA A 403 25.67 -17.79 -17.41
C ALA A 403 25.96 -16.81 -16.28
N PRO A 404 27.17 -16.88 -15.68
CA PRO A 404 27.52 -16.02 -14.56
C PRO A 404 27.41 -14.55 -14.96
N PRO A 405 26.95 -13.66 -14.05
CA PRO A 405 26.87 -12.23 -14.33
C PRO A 405 28.26 -11.65 -14.60
N ALA A 406 28.36 -10.70 -15.54
CA ALA A 406 29.59 -9.98 -15.82
C ALA A 406 30.10 -9.19 -14.59
N GLU A 407 29.18 -8.69 -13.75
CA GLU A 407 29.46 -8.00 -12.50
C GLU A 407 28.80 -8.73 -11.31
N PRO A 408 29.40 -9.81 -10.78
CA PRO A 408 28.81 -10.58 -9.68
C PRO A 408 28.50 -9.76 -8.43
N ALA A 409 29.33 -8.74 -8.14
CA ALA A 409 29.13 -7.84 -7.00
C ALA A 409 27.80 -7.07 -7.05
N ALA A 410 27.31 -6.74 -8.25
CA ALA A 410 26.08 -5.95 -8.44
C ALA A 410 24.80 -6.76 -8.13
N VAL A 411 24.88 -8.09 -8.17
CA VAL A 411 23.75 -9.01 -7.89
C VAL A 411 24.02 -9.96 -6.72
N ALA A 412 25.14 -9.79 -6.01
CA ALA A 412 25.60 -10.69 -4.95
C ALA A 412 24.54 -10.93 -3.86
N ALA A 413 23.76 -9.91 -3.51
CA ALA A 413 22.67 -10.01 -2.53
C ALA A 413 21.61 -11.09 -2.86
N LEU A 414 21.46 -11.42 -4.16
CA LEU A 414 20.52 -12.43 -4.66
C LEU A 414 21.19 -13.77 -5.00
N LEU A 415 22.53 -13.88 -4.97
CA LEU A 415 23.28 -15.10 -5.32
C LEU A 415 23.84 -15.90 -4.13
N GLY A 416 23.87 -15.33 -2.91
CA GLY A 416 24.28 -16.06 -1.70
C GLY A 416 25.00 -15.19 -0.66
N GLU A 417 24.97 -15.60 0.61
CA GLU A 417 25.25 -14.80 1.82
C GLU A 417 26.69 -14.29 2.03
N ARG A 418 27.59 -14.40 1.05
CA ARG A 418 28.95 -13.85 1.18
C ARG A 418 29.42 -13.21 -0.12
N ALA A 419 29.27 -11.89 -0.21
CA ALA A 419 30.20 -10.95 -0.86
C ALA A 419 29.57 -9.54 -1.00
N ALA A 420 29.55 -8.75 0.08
CA ALA A 420 29.65 -7.29 0.07
C ALA A 420 29.69 -6.81 1.53
N GLU A 421 30.82 -6.26 1.98
CA GLU A 421 31.00 -5.80 3.37
C GLU A 421 30.31 -4.46 3.67
N GLU A 422 29.83 -3.72 2.66
CA GLU A 422 29.16 -2.43 2.87
C GLU A 422 27.86 -2.33 2.08
N ALA A 423 26.74 -2.11 2.79
CA ALA A 423 25.48 -1.72 2.19
C ALA A 423 25.60 -0.28 1.66
N PRO A 424 25.12 0.04 0.44
CA PRO A 424 25.17 1.40 -0.07
C PRO A 424 24.42 2.36 0.85
N THR A 425 24.95 3.58 0.97
CA THR A 425 24.44 4.63 1.87
C THR A 425 23.02 5.11 1.50
N ASP A 426 22.63 5.02 0.22
CA ASP A 426 21.27 5.30 -0.26
C ASP A 426 20.53 3.99 -0.59
N ALA A 427 19.64 3.61 0.32
CA ALA A 427 18.75 2.44 0.25
C ALA A 427 17.94 2.36 -1.04
N VAL A 428 17.47 3.51 -1.53
CA VAL A 428 16.57 3.56 -2.68
C VAL A 428 17.35 3.46 -3.99
N ALA A 429 18.51 4.12 -4.04
CA ALA A 429 19.46 3.99 -5.15
C ALA A 429 19.95 2.55 -5.30
N GLY A 430 20.35 1.93 -4.19
CA GLY A 430 20.84 0.56 -4.17
C GLY A 430 19.80 -0.44 -4.71
N ARG A 431 18.54 -0.32 -4.30
CA ARG A 431 17.44 -1.17 -4.80
C ARG A 431 17.28 -1.07 -6.32
N PHE A 432 17.24 0.16 -6.84
CA PHE A 432 17.13 0.39 -8.27
C PHE A 432 18.34 -0.15 -9.04
N LEU A 433 19.55 0.04 -8.53
CA LEU A 433 20.78 -0.47 -9.13
C LEU A 433 20.80 -2.00 -9.15
N LEU A 434 20.37 -2.67 -8.07
CA LEU A 434 20.21 -4.11 -8.02
C LEU A 434 19.24 -4.60 -9.09
N HIS A 435 18.04 -3.99 -9.18
CA HIS A 435 17.04 -4.36 -10.19
C HIS A 435 17.57 -4.16 -11.61
N ARG A 436 18.27 -3.05 -11.86
CA ARG A 436 18.91 -2.75 -13.13
C ARG A 436 20.00 -3.77 -13.47
N ALA A 437 20.83 -4.15 -12.51
CA ALA A 437 21.88 -5.14 -12.70
C ALA A 437 21.28 -6.51 -13.07
N VAL A 438 20.22 -6.94 -12.39
CA VAL A 438 19.48 -8.16 -12.73
C VAL A 438 18.90 -8.08 -14.15
N ALA A 439 18.20 -7.00 -14.50
CA ALA A 439 17.60 -6.83 -15.83
C ALA A 439 18.67 -6.80 -16.94
N THR A 440 19.81 -6.13 -16.69
CA THR A 440 20.93 -6.05 -17.63
C THR A 440 21.55 -7.42 -17.84
N TRP A 441 21.80 -8.17 -16.77
CA TRP A 441 22.32 -9.53 -16.84
C TRP A 441 21.37 -10.47 -17.57
N MET A 442 20.07 -10.43 -17.26
CA MET A 442 19.07 -11.20 -18.00
C MET A 442 19.04 -10.83 -19.48
N GLY A 443 19.17 -9.54 -19.82
CA GLY A 443 19.30 -9.06 -21.20
C GLY A 443 20.53 -9.62 -21.93
N GLN A 444 21.68 -9.68 -21.25
CA GLN A 444 22.90 -10.29 -21.80
C GLN A 444 22.71 -11.78 -22.08
N VAL A 445 22.08 -12.52 -21.15
CA VAL A 445 21.77 -13.95 -21.37
C VAL A 445 20.77 -14.13 -22.50
N ALA A 446 19.71 -13.30 -22.52
CA ALA A 446 18.66 -13.34 -23.53
C ALA A 446 19.18 -12.98 -24.94
N ALA A 447 20.29 -12.23 -25.03
CA ALA A 447 20.97 -11.94 -26.30
C ALA A 447 21.71 -13.17 -26.87
N CYS A 448 22.15 -14.12 -26.03
CA CYS A 448 22.76 -15.37 -26.48
C CYS A 448 21.73 -16.45 -26.87
N GLY A 449 20.49 -16.36 -26.36
CA GLY A 449 19.41 -17.30 -26.64
C GLY A 449 18.15 -17.01 -25.81
N PRO A 450 16.99 -17.57 -26.18
CA PRO A 450 15.72 -17.22 -25.53
C PRO A 450 15.69 -17.67 -24.07
N LEU A 451 15.32 -16.75 -23.17
CA LEU A 451 15.30 -16.94 -21.71
C LEU A 451 13.86 -16.92 -21.19
N ALA A 452 13.47 -17.94 -20.43
CA ALA A 452 12.20 -17.99 -19.71
C ALA A 452 12.41 -18.06 -18.19
N VAL A 453 11.68 -17.23 -17.46
CA VAL A 453 11.69 -17.17 -15.99
C VAL A 453 10.31 -17.54 -15.48
N VAL A 454 10.22 -18.57 -14.64
CA VAL A 454 8.96 -19.00 -14.03
C VAL A 454 8.94 -18.58 -12.57
N ILE A 455 7.94 -17.80 -12.17
CA ILE A 455 7.65 -17.47 -10.77
C ILE A 455 6.34 -18.14 -10.36
N ASP A 456 6.44 -19.26 -9.64
CA ASP A 456 5.27 -20.02 -9.17
C ASP A 456 4.74 -19.48 -7.83
N ASP A 457 3.44 -19.66 -7.60
CA ASP A 457 2.71 -19.21 -6.42
C ASP A 457 2.87 -17.71 -6.08
N LEU A 458 2.84 -16.85 -7.10
CA LEU A 458 3.06 -15.40 -7.00
C LEU A 458 2.20 -14.70 -5.93
N HIS A 459 1.02 -15.23 -5.60
CA HIS A 459 0.15 -14.76 -4.50
C HIS A 459 0.82 -14.80 -3.11
N ARG A 460 1.95 -15.49 -2.98
CA ARG A 460 2.83 -15.53 -1.81
C ARG A 460 4.11 -14.71 -1.97
N GLY A 461 4.29 -14.04 -3.10
CA GLY A 461 5.42 -13.14 -3.33
C GLY A 461 5.45 -12.03 -2.29
N ASP A 462 6.64 -11.78 -1.74
CA ASP A 462 6.87 -10.62 -0.88
C ASP A 462 7.01 -9.34 -1.70
N THR A 463 7.03 -8.18 -1.01
CA THR A 463 7.11 -6.87 -1.66
C THR A 463 8.29 -6.77 -2.62
N GLU A 464 9.43 -7.38 -2.29
CA GLU A 464 10.64 -7.31 -3.12
C GLU A 464 10.56 -8.20 -4.36
N THR A 465 9.99 -9.42 -4.23
CA THR A 465 9.72 -10.31 -5.36
C THR A 465 8.83 -9.64 -6.39
N LEU A 466 7.75 -9.00 -5.92
CA LEU A 466 6.81 -8.29 -6.78
C LEU A 466 7.44 -7.04 -7.42
N ALA A 467 8.23 -6.27 -6.66
CA ALA A 467 8.86 -5.07 -7.19
C ALA A 467 9.91 -5.36 -8.28
N LEU A 468 10.73 -6.41 -8.12
CA LEU A 468 11.68 -6.84 -9.14
C LEU A 468 10.97 -7.40 -10.38
N LEU A 469 9.85 -8.11 -10.20
CA LEU A 469 8.99 -8.56 -11.30
C LEU A 469 8.43 -7.36 -12.10
N GLU A 470 7.88 -6.35 -11.41
CA GLU A 470 7.40 -5.11 -12.04
C GLU A 470 8.50 -4.36 -12.78
N TYR A 471 9.73 -4.39 -12.25
CA TYR A 471 10.88 -3.74 -12.89
C TYR A 471 11.28 -4.46 -14.17
N ILE A 472 11.54 -5.77 -14.11
CA ILE A 472 12.01 -6.57 -15.26
C ILE A 472 11.01 -6.51 -16.42
N THR A 473 9.72 -6.58 -16.12
CA THR A 473 8.65 -6.55 -17.13
C THR A 473 8.35 -5.15 -17.67
N GLY A 474 8.87 -4.10 -17.03
CA GLY A 474 8.67 -2.71 -17.42
C GLY A 474 9.84 -2.07 -18.16
N VAL A 475 10.96 -2.79 -18.35
CA VAL A 475 12.12 -2.30 -19.11
C VAL A 475 11.95 -2.71 -20.58
N ASP A 476 11.94 -1.73 -21.49
CA ASP A 476 12.05 -1.98 -22.93
C ASP A 476 13.45 -2.55 -23.23
N GLY A 477 13.58 -3.84 -23.57
CA GLY A 477 14.90 -4.40 -23.90
C GLY A 477 15.03 -5.93 -23.95
N PRO A 478 14.95 -6.67 -22.84
CA PRO A 478 15.30 -8.11 -22.83
C PRO A 478 14.20 -8.99 -23.45
N PRO A 479 14.51 -9.89 -24.40
CA PRO A 479 13.54 -10.89 -24.89
C PRO A 479 13.36 -12.03 -23.86
N VAL A 480 12.86 -11.67 -22.68
CA VAL A 480 12.63 -12.58 -21.56
C VAL A 480 11.15 -12.91 -21.47
N LEU A 481 10.84 -14.20 -21.46
CA LEU A 481 9.50 -14.71 -21.20
C LEU A 481 9.31 -14.92 -19.70
N VAL A 482 8.44 -14.14 -19.06
CA VAL A 482 8.13 -14.28 -17.64
C VAL A 482 6.81 -15.01 -17.47
N LEU A 483 6.85 -16.23 -16.94
CA LEU A 483 5.65 -17.00 -16.59
C LEU A 483 5.36 -16.86 -15.10
N THR A 484 4.13 -16.50 -14.78
CA THR A 484 3.67 -16.37 -13.39
C THR A 484 2.46 -17.26 -13.15
N ALA A 485 2.38 -17.88 -11.97
CA ALA A 485 1.20 -18.63 -11.56
C ALA A 485 0.62 -18.11 -10.24
N HIS A 486 -0.70 -17.91 -10.18
CA HIS A 486 -1.36 -17.44 -8.97
C HIS A 486 -2.81 -17.91 -8.84
N ARG A 487 -3.41 -17.67 -7.66
CA ARG A 487 -4.80 -18.00 -7.35
C ARG A 487 -5.68 -16.76 -7.54
N PRO A 488 -6.85 -16.87 -8.19
CA PRO A 488 -7.74 -15.73 -8.42
C PRO A 488 -8.35 -15.20 -7.12
N GLY A 489 -8.74 -16.07 -6.18
CA GLY A 489 -9.31 -15.66 -4.88
C GLY A 489 -8.35 -14.92 -3.93
N GLU A 490 -7.04 -14.95 -4.20
CA GLU A 490 -6.02 -14.24 -3.41
C GLU A 490 -5.40 -13.06 -4.18
N ALA A 491 -5.99 -12.68 -5.33
CA ALA A 491 -5.48 -11.62 -6.20
C ALA A 491 -5.57 -10.21 -5.59
N GLY A 492 -6.33 -10.01 -4.51
CA GLY A 492 -6.45 -8.70 -3.85
C GLY A 492 -5.11 -8.11 -3.41
N ARG A 493 -4.16 -8.94 -2.96
CA ARG A 493 -2.79 -8.52 -2.63
C ARG A 493 -1.91 -8.25 -3.86
N LEU A 494 -2.26 -8.85 -4.99
CA LEU A 494 -1.54 -8.72 -6.26
C LEU A 494 -2.12 -7.65 -7.18
N ALA A 495 -3.26 -7.05 -6.84
CA ALA A 495 -4.01 -6.18 -7.73
C ALA A 495 -3.17 -5.03 -8.30
N GLY A 496 -2.31 -4.42 -7.46
CA GLY A 496 -1.39 -3.37 -7.89
C GLY A 496 -0.37 -3.87 -8.93
N THR A 497 0.31 -4.98 -8.64
CA THR A 497 1.30 -5.59 -9.54
C THR A 497 0.67 -6.10 -10.84
N LEU A 498 -0.47 -6.80 -10.76
CA LEU A 498 -1.20 -7.28 -11.92
C LEU A 498 -1.70 -6.13 -12.80
N GLY A 499 -2.14 -5.01 -12.19
CA GLY A 499 -2.53 -3.80 -12.91
C GLY A 499 -1.35 -3.16 -13.65
N GLN A 500 -0.18 -3.10 -13.02
CA GLN A 500 1.04 -2.61 -13.68
C GLN A 500 1.48 -3.51 -14.85
N LEU A 501 1.46 -4.84 -14.66
CA LEU A 501 1.77 -5.80 -15.71
C LEU A 501 0.79 -5.68 -16.89
N ALA A 502 -0.51 -5.52 -16.60
CA ALA A 502 -1.53 -5.33 -17.63
C ALA A 502 -1.33 -4.04 -18.43
N ALA A 503 -1.01 -2.93 -17.77
CA ALA A 503 -0.83 -1.64 -18.41
C ALA A 503 0.42 -1.56 -19.30
N ARG A 504 1.47 -2.34 -19.00
CA ARG A 504 2.78 -2.23 -19.66
C ARG A 504 3.08 -3.34 -20.66
N SER A 505 2.65 -4.57 -20.38
CA SER A 505 3.16 -5.76 -21.09
C SER A 505 2.08 -6.61 -21.74
N SER A 506 0.79 -6.22 -21.64
CA SER A 506 -0.39 -6.96 -22.16
C SER A 506 -0.25 -8.48 -22.01
N PRO A 507 -0.29 -9.01 -20.77
CA PRO A 507 0.09 -10.39 -20.49
C PRO A 507 -0.86 -11.40 -21.16
N TYR A 508 -0.30 -12.52 -21.63
CA TYR A 508 -1.07 -13.69 -22.05
C TYR A 508 -1.71 -14.34 -20.82
N ARG A 509 -3.03 -14.31 -20.73
CA ARG A 509 -3.77 -14.88 -19.59
C ARG A 509 -4.29 -16.26 -19.92
N ILE A 510 -3.96 -17.23 -19.08
CA ILE A 510 -4.41 -18.62 -19.19
C ILE A 510 -5.12 -18.98 -17.89
N ALA A 511 -6.44 -19.18 -17.97
CA ALA A 511 -7.25 -19.57 -16.83
C ALA A 511 -7.49 -21.09 -16.82
N LEU A 512 -7.14 -21.74 -15.71
CA LEU A 512 -7.33 -23.18 -15.53
C LEU A 512 -8.66 -23.44 -14.80
N GLY A 513 -9.64 -23.95 -15.55
CA GLY A 513 -10.89 -24.52 -15.01
C GLY A 513 -10.72 -25.95 -14.53
N GLY A 514 -11.81 -26.63 -14.16
CA GLY A 514 -11.81 -28.08 -13.92
C GLY A 514 -11.45 -28.89 -15.16
N LEU A 515 -11.03 -30.15 -14.98
CA LEU A 515 -10.89 -31.12 -16.07
C LEU A 515 -12.26 -31.48 -16.64
N GLU A 516 -12.32 -31.73 -17.94
CA GLU A 516 -13.52 -32.24 -18.59
C GLU A 516 -13.85 -33.66 -18.10
N THR A 517 -15.11 -34.07 -18.16
CA THR A 517 -15.56 -35.39 -17.69
C THR A 517 -14.79 -36.56 -18.32
N ARG A 518 -14.34 -36.41 -19.57
CA ARG A 518 -13.48 -37.38 -20.26
C ARG A 518 -12.12 -37.53 -19.58
N ASP A 519 -11.52 -36.42 -19.18
CA ASP A 519 -10.22 -36.38 -18.49
C ASP A 519 -10.37 -36.82 -17.03
N VAL A 520 -11.48 -36.47 -16.38
CA VAL A 520 -11.86 -36.98 -15.05
C VAL A 520 -11.96 -38.51 -15.09
N ARG A 521 -12.64 -39.09 -16.08
CA ARG A 521 -12.73 -40.55 -16.25
C ARG A 521 -11.33 -41.18 -16.35
N THR A 522 -10.48 -40.62 -17.20
CA THR A 522 -9.12 -41.11 -17.42
C THR A 522 -8.30 -41.07 -16.13
N LEU A 523 -8.44 -39.99 -15.35
CA LEU A 523 -7.79 -39.84 -14.05
C LEU A 523 -8.34 -40.83 -13.01
N VAL A 524 -9.65 -41.03 -12.94
CA VAL A 524 -10.30 -41.95 -12.00
C VAL A 524 -9.91 -43.40 -12.31
N THR A 525 -9.99 -43.83 -13.57
CA THR A 525 -9.61 -45.19 -14.01
C THR A 525 -8.15 -45.49 -13.66
N ALA A 526 -7.26 -44.52 -13.85
CA ALA A 526 -5.84 -44.69 -13.50
C ALA A 526 -5.59 -44.80 -12.00
N VAL A 527 -6.33 -44.05 -11.17
CA VAL A 527 -6.19 -44.09 -9.70
C VAL A 527 -6.82 -45.36 -9.10
N CYS A 528 -7.95 -45.81 -9.63
CA CYS A 528 -8.66 -46.99 -9.14
C CYS A 528 -8.07 -48.31 -9.70
N GLY A 529 -7.28 -48.25 -10.78
CA GLY A 529 -6.71 -49.44 -11.44
C GLY A 529 -7.74 -50.31 -12.18
N ALA A 530 -9.00 -49.87 -12.26
CA ALA A 530 -10.10 -50.53 -12.94
C ALA A 530 -11.09 -49.49 -13.47
N ASP A 531 -11.89 -49.87 -14.47
CA ASP A 531 -12.87 -48.96 -15.06
C ASP A 531 -14.05 -48.76 -14.09
N VAL A 532 -14.43 -47.51 -13.87
CA VAL A 532 -15.48 -47.11 -12.93
C VAL A 532 -16.74 -46.77 -13.72
N ASP A 533 -17.92 -47.08 -13.15
CA ASP A 533 -19.17 -46.84 -13.87
C ASP A 533 -19.36 -45.35 -14.25
N PRO A 534 -19.94 -45.06 -15.43
CA PRO A 534 -20.08 -43.68 -15.92
C PRO A 534 -20.88 -42.74 -15.01
N HIS A 535 -21.87 -43.25 -14.26
CA HIS A 535 -22.69 -42.41 -13.38
C HIS A 535 -21.88 -41.96 -12.15
N THR A 536 -21.06 -42.84 -11.56
CA THR A 536 -20.13 -42.45 -10.49
C THR A 536 -19.10 -41.42 -10.97
N VAL A 537 -18.56 -41.58 -12.18
CA VAL A 537 -17.59 -40.63 -12.75
C VAL A 537 -18.22 -39.26 -12.99
N THR A 538 -19.44 -39.18 -13.53
CA THR A 538 -20.17 -37.91 -13.69
C THR A 538 -20.47 -37.27 -12.34
N ALA A 539 -20.95 -38.04 -11.36
CA ALA A 539 -21.21 -37.51 -10.01
C ALA A 539 -19.94 -36.97 -9.33
N LEU A 540 -18.80 -37.64 -9.52
CA LEU A 540 -17.50 -37.16 -9.06
C LEU A 540 -17.07 -35.88 -9.80
N ALA A 541 -17.24 -35.81 -11.12
CA ALA A 541 -16.91 -34.62 -11.91
C ALA A 541 -17.73 -33.40 -11.46
N GLU A 542 -19.05 -33.56 -11.29
CA GLU A 542 -19.96 -32.50 -10.86
C GLU A 542 -19.63 -32.02 -9.43
N ARG A 543 -19.45 -32.93 -8.48
CA ARG A 543 -19.22 -32.55 -7.06
C ARG A 543 -17.83 -31.97 -6.81
N THR A 544 -16.84 -32.36 -7.61
CA THR A 544 -15.46 -31.85 -7.49
C THR A 544 -15.21 -30.61 -8.38
N GLY A 545 -16.18 -30.24 -9.21
CA GLY A 545 -15.99 -29.24 -10.27
C GLY A 545 -14.86 -29.59 -11.23
N GLY A 546 -14.58 -30.89 -11.42
CA GLY A 546 -13.47 -31.40 -12.23
C GLY A 546 -12.07 -31.06 -11.71
N ASN A 547 -11.90 -30.51 -10.51
CA ASN A 547 -10.59 -30.13 -10.02
C ASN A 547 -9.70 -31.39 -9.83
N PRO A 548 -8.56 -31.53 -10.55
CA PRO A 548 -7.77 -32.75 -10.54
C PRO A 548 -7.36 -33.23 -9.15
N PHE A 549 -7.07 -32.31 -8.21
CA PHE A 549 -6.73 -32.69 -6.84
C PHE A 549 -7.92 -33.33 -6.12
N TYR A 550 -9.11 -32.71 -6.20
CA TYR A 550 -10.33 -33.25 -5.59
C TYR A 550 -10.74 -34.58 -6.23
N VAL A 551 -10.67 -34.67 -7.57
CA VAL A 551 -10.95 -35.91 -8.30
C VAL A 551 -10.03 -37.03 -7.85
N ARG A 552 -8.72 -36.77 -7.72
CA ARG A 552 -7.75 -37.77 -7.25
C ARG A 552 -8.08 -38.24 -5.84
N GLU A 553 -8.36 -37.32 -4.92
CA GLU A 553 -8.66 -37.68 -3.53
C GLU A 553 -9.98 -38.45 -3.40
N SER A 554 -11.02 -38.05 -4.14
CA SER A 554 -12.29 -38.80 -4.18
C SER A 554 -12.15 -40.17 -4.86
N ALA A 555 -11.33 -40.30 -5.91
CA ALA A 555 -11.05 -41.58 -6.55
C ALA A 555 -10.27 -42.53 -5.63
N ARG A 556 -9.32 -42.02 -4.84
CA ARG A 556 -8.62 -42.84 -3.83
C ARG A 556 -9.55 -43.28 -2.69
N LEU A 557 -10.51 -42.44 -2.29
CA LEU A 557 -11.57 -42.85 -1.34
C LEU A 557 -12.46 -43.93 -1.95
N LEU A 558 -12.90 -43.76 -3.21
CA LEU A 558 -13.67 -44.75 -3.95
C LEU A 558 -12.96 -46.12 -4.00
N ALA A 559 -11.66 -46.11 -4.31
CA ALA A 559 -10.83 -47.31 -4.36
C ALA A 559 -10.68 -48.01 -2.99
N SER A 560 -10.81 -47.29 -1.88
CA SER A 560 -10.61 -47.82 -0.53
C SER A 560 -11.89 -48.10 0.27
N GLU A 561 -13.02 -47.47 -0.06
CA GLU A 561 -14.30 -47.57 0.68
C GLU A 561 -15.47 -48.10 -0.17
N GLY A 562 -15.32 -48.20 -1.49
CA GLY A 562 -16.35 -48.70 -2.42
C GLY A 562 -17.43 -47.67 -2.79
N SER A 563 -18.13 -47.91 -3.92
CA SER A 563 -19.07 -46.96 -4.56
C SER A 563 -20.23 -46.49 -3.67
N LEU A 564 -20.77 -47.36 -2.81
CA LEU A 564 -21.92 -47.06 -1.95
C LEU A 564 -21.63 -46.06 -0.81
N VAL A 565 -20.41 -46.01 -0.27
CA VAL A 565 -20.00 -45.07 0.79
C VAL A 565 -19.48 -43.75 0.17
N ALA A 566 -18.80 -43.85 -0.97
CA ALA A 566 -18.22 -42.70 -1.68
C ALA A 566 -19.24 -41.80 -2.41
N LEU A 567 -20.52 -42.17 -2.48
CA LEU A 567 -21.60 -41.36 -3.09
C LEU A 567 -22.61 -40.82 -2.06
N SER A 568 -22.78 -41.49 -0.91
CA SER A 568 -23.80 -41.18 0.10
C SER A 568 -23.31 -40.25 1.22
N ASP A 569 -22.02 -40.29 1.59
CA ASP A 569 -21.42 -39.53 2.70
C ASP A 569 -20.19 -38.69 2.26
N VAL A 570 -20.28 -38.04 1.09
CA VAL A 570 -19.15 -37.27 0.53
C VAL A 570 -18.97 -35.95 1.29
N PRO A 571 -17.79 -35.72 1.90
CA PRO A 571 -17.55 -34.51 2.67
C PRO A 571 -17.65 -33.22 1.83
N GLN A 572 -18.13 -32.12 2.43
CA GLN A 572 -18.42 -30.85 1.73
C GLN A 572 -17.16 -30.05 1.33
N GLY A 573 -15.94 -30.54 1.62
CA GLY A 573 -14.70 -29.90 1.19
C GLY A 573 -13.42 -30.73 1.41
N VAL A 574 -12.30 -30.31 0.79
CA VAL A 574 -10.98 -30.98 0.86
C VAL A 574 -10.56 -31.31 2.28
N ARG A 575 -10.77 -30.38 3.21
CA ARG A 575 -10.29 -30.53 4.59
C ARG A 575 -10.95 -31.69 5.31
N ASP A 576 -12.21 -32.00 5.00
CA ASP A 576 -12.91 -33.11 5.63
C ASP A 576 -12.50 -34.46 5.02
N VAL A 577 -12.23 -34.49 3.71
CA VAL A 577 -11.59 -35.63 3.04
C VAL A 577 -10.20 -35.90 3.61
N LEU A 578 -9.37 -34.85 3.73
CA LEU A 578 -8.04 -34.94 4.32
C LEU A 578 -8.09 -35.35 5.78
N ARG A 579 -9.01 -34.80 6.59
CA ARG A 579 -9.19 -35.20 8.00
C ARG A 579 -9.60 -36.66 8.13
N ARG A 580 -10.50 -37.17 7.28
CA ARG A 580 -10.85 -38.61 7.26
C ARG A 580 -9.64 -39.48 6.92
N ARG A 581 -8.82 -39.10 5.93
CA ARG A 581 -7.60 -39.83 5.58
C ARG A 581 -6.56 -39.79 6.70
N LEU A 582 -6.35 -38.62 7.28
CA LEU A 582 -5.43 -38.42 8.40
C LEU A 582 -5.86 -39.21 9.65
N ALA A 583 -7.16 -39.37 9.89
CA ALA A 583 -7.69 -40.16 11.01
C ALA A 583 -7.44 -41.69 10.87
N ARG A 584 -7.11 -42.18 9.67
CA ARG A 584 -6.80 -43.60 9.42
C ARG A 584 -5.32 -43.92 9.55
N LEU A 585 -4.45 -42.91 9.64
CA LEU A 585 -3.03 -43.12 9.86
C LEU A 585 -2.75 -43.63 11.28
N PRO A 586 -1.72 -44.47 11.47
CA PRO A 586 -1.21 -44.78 12.79
C PRO A 586 -0.91 -43.49 13.57
N ARG A 587 -1.17 -43.50 14.88
CA ARG A 587 -0.99 -42.30 15.72
C ARG A 587 0.44 -41.74 15.63
N GLN A 588 1.46 -42.59 15.52
CA GLN A 588 2.84 -42.16 15.33
C GLN A 588 3.03 -41.42 14.00
N ALA A 589 2.54 -41.99 12.88
CA ALA A 589 2.62 -41.35 11.57
C ALA A 589 1.93 -39.97 11.54
N PHE A 590 0.77 -39.86 12.19
CA PHE A 590 0.06 -38.59 12.29
C PHE A 590 0.87 -37.51 13.04
N GLU A 591 1.53 -37.85 14.15
CA GLU A 591 2.34 -36.88 14.92
C GLU A 591 3.62 -36.48 14.16
N VAL A 592 4.25 -37.40 13.41
CA VAL A 592 5.39 -37.09 12.53
C VAL A 592 4.99 -36.12 11.43
N LEU A 593 3.83 -36.33 10.79
CA LEU A 593 3.29 -35.42 9.77
C LEU A 593 2.95 -34.03 10.33
N ARG A 594 2.47 -33.94 11.58
CA ARG A 594 2.25 -32.64 12.25
C ARG A 594 3.56 -31.91 12.49
N LEU A 595 4.62 -32.62 12.89
CA LEU A 595 5.95 -32.04 13.04
C LEU A 595 6.50 -31.56 11.70
N ALA A 596 6.38 -32.38 10.64
CA ALA A 596 6.75 -31.99 9.29
C ALA A 596 6.00 -30.73 8.82
N ALA A 597 4.70 -30.63 9.13
CA ALA A 597 3.90 -29.46 8.80
C ALA A 597 4.39 -28.17 9.50
N VAL A 598 4.99 -28.30 10.68
CA VAL A 598 5.63 -27.18 11.41
C VAL A 598 6.94 -26.77 10.75
N VAL A 599 7.77 -27.72 10.29
CA VAL A 599 9.01 -27.42 9.54
C VAL A 599 8.69 -26.67 8.25
N GLY A 600 7.72 -27.15 7.47
CA GLY A 600 7.33 -26.49 6.22
C GLY A 600 6.69 -27.45 5.22
N ARG A 601 6.55 -27.02 3.96
CA ARG A 601 6.07 -27.91 2.89
C ARG A 601 7.10 -28.98 2.52
N GLU A 602 8.38 -28.65 2.62
CA GLU A 602 9.50 -29.55 2.39
C GLU A 602 10.36 -29.59 3.66
N ALA A 603 10.82 -30.78 4.04
CA ALA A 603 11.61 -30.99 5.24
C ALA A 603 12.72 -32.00 4.98
N HIS A 604 13.89 -31.74 5.57
CA HIS A 604 14.96 -32.72 5.66
C HIS A 604 14.59 -33.76 6.71
N VAL A 605 14.71 -35.04 6.35
CA VAL A 605 14.37 -36.16 7.25
C VAL A 605 15.20 -36.08 8.52
N GLU A 606 16.48 -35.70 8.44
CA GLU A 606 17.37 -35.54 9.59
C GLU A 606 16.87 -34.50 10.62
N VAL A 607 16.28 -33.40 10.16
CA VAL A 607 15.67 -32.39 11.04
C VAL A 607 14.44 -32.96 11.76
N LEU A 608 13.64 -33.79 11.08
CA LEU A 608 12.48 -34.45 11.68
C LEU A 608 12.89 -35.50 12.69
N MET A 609 13.89 -36.34 12.37
CA MET A 609 14.42 -37.34 13.29
C MET A 609 14.96 -36.69 14.56
N ARG A 610 15.68 -35.57 14.44
CA ARG A 610 16.22 -34.85 15.59
C ARG A 610 15.14 -34.13 16.42
N ALA A 611 14.08 -33.62 15.79
CA ALA A 611 13.02 -32.87 16.46
C ALA A 611 11.87 -33.76 17.00
N ALA A 612 11.77 -35.01 16.54
CA ALA A 612 10.74 -35.95 16.98
C ALA A 612 10.97 -36.43 18.42
N GLU A 613 9.88 -36.73 19.11
CA GLU A 613 9.92 -37.38 20.44
C GLU A 613 10.00 -38.91 20.34
N SER A 614 9.74 -39.47 19.15
CA SER A 614 9.77 -40.90 18.86
C SER A 614 11.14 -41.36 18.37
N GLY A 615 11.39 -42.66 18.38
CA GLY A 615 12.65 -43.22 17.88
C GLY A 615 12.81 -43.04 16.37
N GLU A 616 14.03 -43.17 15.86
CA GLU A 616 14.36 -43.03 14.43
C GLU A 616 13.48 -43.93 13.54
N ALA A 617 13.35 -45.20 13.91
CA ALA A 617 12.50 -46.16 13.20
C ALA A 617 11.03 -45.70 13.13
N ASP A 618 10.47 -45.19 14.22
CA ASP A 618 9.08 -44.70 14.24
C ASP A 618 8.87 -43.48 13.33
N VAL A 619 9.89 -42.61 13.21
CA VAL A 619 9.83 -41.45 12.31
C VAL A 619 9.84 -41.93 10.87
N LEU A 620 10.73 -42.84 10.51
CA LEU A 620 10.82 -43.39 9.16
C LEU A 620 9.54 -44.14 8.78
N ASP A 621 9.03 -45.02 9.65
CA ASP A 621 7.75 -45.73 9.45
C ASP A 621 6.58 -44.74 9.27
N GLY A 622 6.59 -43.64 10.04
CA GLY A 622 5.60 -42.59 9.95
C GLY A 622 5.64 -41.80 8.63
N LEU A 623 6.85 -41.51 8.13
CA LEU A 623 7.07 -40.87 6.84
C LEU A 623 6.70 -41.81 5.68
N GLU A 624 7.08 -43.08 5.77
CA GLU A 624 6.73 -44.11 4.78
C GLU A 624 5.21 -44.27 4.71
N ALA A 625 4.51 -44.35 5.85
CA ALA A 625 3.05 -44.36 5.88
C ALA A 625 2.45 -43.10 5.21
N GLY A 626 3.07 -41.94 5.37
CA GLY A 626 2.68 -40.70 4.70
C GLY A 626 2.88 -40.73 3.18
N VAL A 627 3.97 -41.34 2.70
CA VAL A 627 4.25 -41.55 1.27
C VAL A 627 3.28 -42.55 0.67
N VAL A 628 3.07 -43.70 1.32
CA VAL A 628 2.12 -44.74 0.90
C VAL A 628 0.68 -44.20 0.84
N ALA A 629 0.30 -43.34 1.81
CA ALA A 629 -1.00 -42.66 1.80
C ALA A 629 -1.14 -41.58 0.70
N GLY A 630 -0.04 -41.22 0.02
CA GLY A 630 0.03 -40.18 -1.00
C GLY A 630 -0.02 -38.75 -0.44
N LEU A 631 0.25 -38.58 0.85
CA LEU A 631 0.28 -37.28 1.53
C LEU A 631 1.65 -36.61 1.41
N LEU A 632 2.70 -37.42 1.32
CA LEU A 632 4.08 -37.01 1.10
C LEU A 632 4.60 -37.56 -0.23
N VAL A 633 5.62 -36.90 -0.76
CA VAL A 633 6.47 -37.37 -1.87
C VAL A 633 7.93 -37.17 -1.49
N GLU A 634 8.82 -37.93 -2.09
CA GLU A 634 10.26 -37.88 -1.88
C GLU A 634 10.93 -37.20 -3.08
N PRO A 635 11.17 -35.87 -3.06
CA PRO A 635 11.77 -35.15 -4.19
C PRO A 635 13.27 -35.44 -4.39
N GLY A 636 13.91 -36.12 -3.44
CA GLY A 636 15.32 -36.48 -3.49
C GLY A 636 15.79 -37.09 -2.18
N PRO A 637 17.01 -37.65 -2.13
CA PRO A 637 17.51 -38.37 -0.97
C PRO A 637 17.45 -37.55 0.32
N GLY A 638 16.82 -38.12 1.36
CA GLY A 638 16.74 -37.51 2.69
C GLY A 638 15.83 -36.28 2.77
N ARG A 639 14.98 -36.05 1.77
CA ARG A 639 13.99 -34.95 1.74
C ARG A 639 12.60 -35.51 1.57
N ILE A 640 11.66 -34.96 2.33
CA ILE A 640 10.23 -35.21 2.13
C ILE A 640 9.53 -33.91 1.77
N ARG A 641 8.46 -34.01 1.00
CA ARG A 641 7.62 -32.87 0.64
C ARG A 641 6.17 -33.25 0.71
N PHE A 642 5.31 -32.38 1.26
CA PHE A 642 3.88 -32.58 1.14
C PHE A 642 3.46 -32.58 -0.32
N ALA A 643 2.70 -33.59 -0.72
CA ALA A 643 2.16 -33.71 -2.07
C ALA A 643 1.35 -32.46 -2.44
N HIS A 644 0.68 -31.84 -1.45
CA HIS A 644 -0.09 -30.61 -1.63
C HIS A 644 -0.03 -29.70 -0.39
N ALA A 645 0.07 -28.37 -0.60
CA ALA A 645 0.13 -27.36 0.47
C ALA A 645 -1.06 -27.43 1.45
N LEU A 646 -2.26 -27.72 0.93
CA LEU A 646 -3.47 -27.89 1.74
C LEU A 646 -3.35 -28.98 2.82
N VAL A 647 -2.58 -30.04 2.58
CA VAL A 647 -2.34 -31.11 3.56
C VAL A 647 -1.56 -30.55 4.75
N ARG A 648 -0.44 -29.87 4.46
CA ARG A 648 0.39 -29.19 5.44
C ARG A 648 -0.41 -28.15 6.21
N ASP A 649 -1.18 -27.31 5.52
CA ASP A 649 -1.96 -26.24 6.17
C ASP A 649 -3.06 -26.79 7.08
N THR A 650 -3.69 -27.90 6.70
CA THR A 650 -4.68 -28.59 7.54
C THR A 650 -4.03 -29.10 8.83
N LEU A 651 -2.90 -29.81 8.71
CA LEU A 651 -2.14 -30.32 9.85
C LEU A 651 -1.61 -29.21 10.77
N TYR A 652 -1.10 -28.12 10.19
CA TYR A 652 -0.56 -26.99 10.94
C TYR A 652 -1.65 -26.21 11.66
N THR A 653 -2.81 -25.98 11.01
CA THR A 653 -3.93 -25.22 11.58
C THR A 653 -4.66 -26.01 12.68
N ASP A 654 -4.70 -27.34 12.58
CA ASP A 654 -5.28 -28.22 13.60
C ASP A 654 -4.40 -28.33 14.87
N LEU A 655 -3.22 -27.69 14.93
CA LEU A 655 -2.41 -27.57 16.16
C LEU A 655 -2.91 -26.42 17.04
N THR A 656 -3.06 -26.69 18.34
CA THR A 656 -3.25 -25.61 19.34
C THR A 656 -2.00 -24.76 19.46
N TRP A 657 -2.15 -23.52 19.93
CA TRP A 657 -1.02 -22.59 20.16
C TRP A 657 0.11 -23.21 20.99
N LEU A 658 -0.22 -23.93 22.07
CA LEU A 658 0.76 -24.62 22.93
C LEU A 658 1.55 -25.71 22.20
N ARG A 659 0.86 -26.57 21.43
CA ARG A 659 1.52 -27.66 20.67
C ARG A 659 2.39 -27.10 19.54
N ARG A 660 1.91 -26.06 18.87
CA ARG A 660 2.65 -25.35 17.83
C ARG A 660 3.93 -24.73 18.39
N GLY A 661 3.87 -24.01 19.51
CA GLY A 661 5.05 -23.43 20.16
C GLY A 661 6.10 -24.47 20.55
N ARG A 662 5.68 -25.60 21.16
CA ARG A 662 6.58 -26.72 21.49
C ARG A 662 7.20 -27.38 20.25
N ALA A 663 6.43 -27.55 19.18
CA ALA A 663 6.96 -28.08 17.93
C ALA A 663 8.00 -27.12 17.31
N HIS A 664 7.73 -25.82 17.27
CA HIS A 664 8.71 -24.83 16.80
C HIS A 664 9.99 -24.82 17.67
N ALA A 665 9.86 -24.99 18.99
CA ALA A 665 11.02 -25.10 19.88
C ALA A 665 11.93 -26.28 19.48
N ARG A 666 11.35 -27.49 19.35
CA ARG A 666 12.11 -28.69 18.97
C ARG A 666 12.74 -28.58 17.57
N VAL A 667 12.02 -28.00 16.62
CA VAL A 667 12.55 -27.76 15.27
C VAL A 667 13.70 -26.75 15.32
N ALA A 668 13.60 -25.69 16.11
CA ALA A 668 14.69 -24.74 16.29
C ALA A 668 15.95 -25.40 16.89
N GLU A 669 15.77 -26.27 17.88
CA GLU A 669 16.89 -27.02 18.47
C GLU A 669 17.55 -27.95 17.46
N ALA A 670 16.77 -28.67 16.66
CA ALA A 670 17.27 -29.53 15.60
C ALA A 670 18.01 -28.74 14.50
N LEU A 671 17.45 -27.60 14.07
CA LEU A 671 18.08 -26.73 13.08
C LEU A 671 19.40 -26.14 13.57
N ARG A 672 19.50 -25.79 14.86
CA ARG A 672 20.74 -25.25 15.43
C ARG A 672 21.87 -26.27 15.39
N ASP A 673 21.57 -27.55 15.64
CA ASP A 673 22.56 -28.62 15.62
C ASP A 673 22.98 -28.98 14.18
N LEU A 674 22.00 -29.05 13.25
CA LEU A 674 22.22 -29.60 11.91
C LEU A 674 22.51 -28.54 10.84
N ARG A 675 21.96 -27.33 11.00
CA ARG A 675 22.00 -26.23 10.01
C ARG A 675 22.16 -24.86 10.69
N PRO A 676 23.27 -24.62 11.42
CA PRO A 676 23.49 -23.37 12.15
C PRO A 676 23.52 -22.12 11.25
N ASP A 677 23.82 -22.30 9.96
CA ASP A 677 23.90 -21.19 8.99
C ASP A 677 22.52 -20.71 8.50
N ASP A 678 21.43 -21.48 8.66
CA ASP A 678 20.09 -21.09 8.20
C ASP A 678 19.42 -20.11 9.19
N SER A 679 19.94 -18.88 9.19
CA SER A 679 19.52 -17.85 10.14
C SER A 679 18.05 -17.44 9.98
N THR A 680 17.48 -17.53 8.77
CA THR A 680 16.08 -17.14 8.57
C THR A 680 15.14 -18.20 9.13
N ALA A 681 15.41 -19.49 8.92
CA ALA A 681 14.64 -20.56 9.52
C ALA A 681 14.78 -20.56 11.06
N LEU A 682 16.01 -20.41 11.56
CA LEU A 682 16.27 -20.31 13.01
C LEU A 682 15.54 -19.14 13.65
N ALA A 683 15.57 -17.95 13.04
CA ALA A 683 14.82 -16.78 13.52
C ALA A 683 13.31 -17.06 13.58
N HIS A 684 12.76 -17.70 12.54
CA HIS A 684 11.34 -18.05 12.47
C HIS A 684 10.94 -19.05 13.58
N HIS A 685 11.64 -20.18 13.69
CA HIS A 685 11.29 -21.23 14.65
C HIS A 685 11.54 -20.79 16.11
N CYS A 686 12.64 -20.07 16.38
CA CYS A 686 12.91 -19.56 17.72
C CYS A 686 11.86 -18.54 18.16
N SER A 687 11.50 -17.57 17.31
CA SER A 687 10.48 -16.55 17.65
C SER A 687 9.08 -17.16 17.83
N ARG A 688 8.68 -18.11 16.97
CA ARG A 688 7.38 -18.81 17.06
C ARG A 688 7.27 -19.76 18.26
N SER A 689 8.40 -20.18 18.85
CA SER A 689 8.40 -21.04 20.04
C SER A 689 7.80 -20.34 21.27
N GLY A 690 7.98 -19.03 21.37
CA GLY A 690 7.55 -18.20 22.50
C GLY A 690 8.27 -18.51 23.82
N THR A 691 9.38 -19.28 23.82
CA THR A 691 10.08 -19.67 25.04
C THR A 691 11.21 -18.71 25.41
N ALA A 692 11.41 -18.48 26.71
CA ALA A 692 12.52 -17.65 27.20
C ALA A 692 13.91 -18.28 26.92
N ALA A 693 13.98 -19.62 26.84
CA ALA A 693 15.23 -20.35 26.59
C ALA A 693 15.76 -20.13 25.16
N LEU A 694 14.88 -20.03 24.15
CA LEU A 694 15.26 -19.80 22.75
C LEU A 694 15.25 -18.31 22.38
N ALA A 695 14.84 -17.43 23.28
CA ALA A 695 14.76 -15.99 23.03
C ALA A 695 16.12 -15.36 22.64
N PRO A 696 17.27 -15.68 23.27
CA PRO A 696 18.57 -15.17 22.82
C PRO A 696 18.91 -15.57 21.39
N LEU A 697 18.63 -16.84 21.03
CA LEU A 697 18.86 -17.37 19.69
C LEU A 697 17.93 -16.72 18.64
N ALA A 698 16.68 -16.43 19.02
CA ALA A 698 15.73 -15.68 18.20
C ALA A 698 16.25 -14.26 17.89
N VAL A 699 16.86 -13.60 18.87
CA VAL A 699 17.45 -12.26 18.70
C VAL A 699 18.65 -12.31 17.76
N GLU A 700 19.59 -13.25 17.98
CA GLU A 700 20.80 -13.38 17.16
C GLU A 700 20.46 -13.64 15.68
N HIS A 701 19.71 -14.71 15.41
CA HIS A 701 19.38 -15.09 14.04
C HIS A 701 18.35 -14.14 13.41
N GLY A 702 17.45 -13.56 14.21
CA GLY A 702 16.51 -12.55 13.74
C GLY A 702 17.21 -11.27 13.26
N LEU A 703 18.30 -10.86 13.91
CA LEU A 703 19.14 -9.76 13.45
C LEU A 703 19.85 -10.09 12.13
N ARG A 704 20.43 -11.28 11.99
CA ARG A 704 21.06 -11.73 10.73
C ARG A 704 20.05 -11.81 9.59
N ALA A 705 18.85 -12.32 9.86
CA ALA A 705 17.76 -12.40 8.88
C ALA A 705 17.28 -11.00 8.46
N ALA A 706 17.13 -10.07 9.41
CA ALA A 706 16.81 -8.68 9.11
C ALA A 706 17.91 -7.98 8.30
N GLU A 707 19.17 -8.23 8.61
CA GLU A 707 20.31 -7.69 7.86
C GLU A 707 20.35 -8.22 6.42
N LEU A 708 20.06 -9.51 6.22
CA LEU A 708 19.88 -10.09 4.89
C LEU A 708 18.72 -9.44 4.13
N ALA A 709 17.60 -9.20 4.81
CA ALA A 709 16.45 -8.51 4.23
C ALA A 709 16.80 -7.07 3.82
N GLU A 710 17.53 -6.33 4.66
CA GLU A 710 18.01 -4.97 4.35
C GLU A 710 18.97 -4.94 3.16
N ARG A 711 19.89 -5.91 3.06
CA ARG A 711 20.80 -6.05 1.90
C ARG A 711 20.06 -6.32 0.59
N ARG A 712 18.90 -6.97 0.68
CA ARG A 712 17.99 -7.21 -0.45
C ARG A 712 16.97 -6.08 -0.64
N TYR A 713 17.10 -4.98 0.08
CA TYR A 713 16.18 -3.84 0.04
C TYR A 713 14.72 -4.17 0.43
N ALA A 714 14.50 -5.32 1.08
CA ALA A 714 13.22 -5.79 1.55
C ALA A 714 12.91 -5.22 2.95
N TYR A 715 12.82 -3.88 3.04
CA TYR A 715 12.69 -3.19 4.32
C TYR A 715 11.41 -3.57 5.10
N ASP A 716 10.29 -3.82 4.42
CA ASP A 716 9.05 -4.30 5.09
C ASP A 716 9.27 -5.64 5.81
N ALA A 717 9.99 -6.56 5.16
CA ALA A 717 10.32 -7.85 5.75
C ALA A 717 11.29 -7.67 6.93
N ALA A 718 12.27 -6.78 6.80
CA ALA A 718 13.19 -6.42 7.88
C ALA A 718 12.44 -5.81 9.09
N VAL A 719 11.44 -4.95 8.88
CA VAL A 719 10.58 -4.42 9.94
C VAL A 719 9.92 -5.57 10.71
N GLY A 720 9.24 -6.49 10.02
CA GLY A 720 8.56 -7.62 10.68
C GLY A 720 9.51 -8.57 11.41
N MET A 721 10.75 -8.72 10.93
CA MET A 721 11.80 -9.49 11.62
C MET A 721 12.30 -8.76 12.87
N LEU A 722 12.57 -7.45 12.78
CA LEU A 722 13.06 -6.62 13.88
C LEU A 722 12.01 -6.44 14.98
N GLU A 723 10.72 -6.35 14.64
CA GLU A 723 9.62 -6.37 15.62
C GLU A 723 9.64 -7.66 16.45
N ARG A 724 9.79 -8.82 15.80
CA ARG A 724 9.93 -10.13 16.50
C ARG A 724 11.21 -10.22 17.31
N VAL A 725 12.30 -9.61 16.85
CA VAL A 725 13.56 -9.51 17.62
C VAL A 725 13.33 -8.72 18.90
N VAL A 726 12.70 -7.54 18.83
CA VAL A 726 12.38 -6.73 20.02
C VAL A 726 11.47 -7.51 20.98
N GLU A 727 10.41 -8.15 20.46
CA GLU A 727 9.50 -8.98 21.25
C GLU A 727 10.22 -10.16 21.92
N SER A 728 11.14 -10.82 21.20
CA SER A 728 11.91 -11.95 21.74
C SER A 728 12.90 -11.49 22.80
N TYR A 729 13.57 -10.35 22.59
CA TYR A 729 14.49 -9.76 23.56
C TYR A 729 13.80 -9.48 24.90
N GLU A 730 12.55 -9.00 24.88
CA GLU A 730 11.77 -8.74 26.11
C GLU A 730 11.44 -10.01 26.93
N ARG A 731 11.53 -11.20 26.33
CA ARG A 731 11.33 -12.48 27.03
C ARG A 731 12.58 -12.99 27.75
N ILE A 732 13.75 -12.39 27.53
CA ILE A 732 15.01 -12.81 28.15
C ILE A 732 15.00 -12.33 29.61
N PRO A 733 15.05 -13.23 30.62
CA PRO A 733 14.97 -12.84 32.02
C PRO A 733 16.19 -12.02 32.48
N GLU A 734 17.39 -12.50 32.12
CA GLU A 734 18.69 -11.86 32.40
C GLU A 734 19.48 -11.75 31.08
N PRO A 735 19.22 -10.72 30.27
CA PRO A 735 20.05 -10.46 29.10
C PRO A 735 21.44 -10.06 29.58
N GLY A 736 22.47 -10.81 29.25
CA GLY A 736 23.84 -10.43 29.58
C GLY A 736 24.18 -9.04 29.02
N GLY A 737 24.90 -8.22 29.80
CA GLY A 737 25.29 -6.86 29.42
C GLY A 737 24.27 -5.78 29.83
N ASP A 738 24.40 -4.59 29.23
CA ASP A 738 23.51 -3.46 29.48
C ASP A 738 22.18 -3.63 28.73
N ARG A 739 21.11 -3.89 29.48
CA ARG A 739 19.77 -4.14 28.96
C ARG A 739 19.20 -2.94 28.22
N ASP A 740 19.36 -1.75 28.76
CA ASP A 740 18.73 -0.55 28.20
C ASP A 740 19.50 -0.09 26.96
N ALA A 741 20.83 -0.19 26.97
CA ALA A 741 21.64 0.04 25.78
C ALA A 741 21.25 -0.87 24.62
N ARG A 742 21.08 -2.18 24.90
CA ARG A 742 20.67 -3.14 23.88
C ARG A 742 19.25 -2.89 23.38
N ARG A 743 18.30 -2.49 24.23
CA ARG A 743 16.95 -2.08 23.79
C ARG A 743 16.98 -0.90 22.84
N VAL A 744 17.71 0.15 23.20
CA VAL A 744 17.83 1.36 22.36
C VAL A 744 18.49 1.02 21.03
N GLU A 745 19.51 0.15 21.02
CA GLU A 745 20.13 -0.33 19.78
C GLU A 745 19.14 -1.06 18.87
N LEU A 746 18.35 -2.00 19.41
CA LEU A 746 17.35 -2.77 18.66
C LEU A 746 16.24 -1.86 18.11
N LEU A 747 15.73 -0.94 18.93
CA LEU A 747 14.75 0.06 18.50
C LEU A 747 15.34 1.00 17.44
N GLY A 748 16.62 1.36 17.54
CA GLY A 748 17.32 2.14 16.53
C GLY A 748 17.43 1.42 15.18
N LYS A 749 17.66 0.09 15.17
CA LYS A 749 17.62 -0.73 13.95
C LYS A 749 16.20 -0.78 13.36
N LEU A 750 15.19 -1.05 14.19
CA LEU A 750 13.78 -1.06 13.77
C LEU A 750 13.34 0.29 13.19
N LEU A 751 13.72 1.38 13.85
CA LEU A 751 13.46 2.76 13.41
C LEU A 751 13.99 3.00 12.00
N ARG A 752 15.26 2.67 11.73
CA ARG A 752 15.88 2.85 10.40
C ARG A 752 15.19 2.01 9.33
N ALA A 753 14.83 0.76 9.65
CA ALA A 753 14.09 -0.10 8.72
C ALA A 753 12.69 0.47 8.42
N GLN A 754 11.97 0.97 9.42
CA GLN A 754 10.65 1.61 9.26
C GLN A 754 10.71 2.87 8.40
N VAL A 755 11.72 3.73 8.62
CA VAL A 755 11.92 4.93 7.79
C VAL A 755 12.18 4.55 6.32
N ARG A 756 13.04 3.54 6.07
CA ARG A 756 13.35 3.05 4.71
C ARG A 756 12.17 2.32 4.04
N ALA A 757 11.31 1.67 4.83
CA ALA A 757 10.05 1.09 4.38
C ALA A 757 8.96 2.15 4.10
N GLY A 758 9.19 3.42 4.42
CA GLY A 758 8.20 4.49 4.26
C GLY A 758 7.10 4.47 5.34
N THR A 759 7.28 3.71 6.44
CA THR A 759 6.32 3.64 7.56
C THR A 759 6.63 4.70 8.62
N ALA A 760 6.65 5.97 8.20
CA ALA A 760 7.00 7.11 9.05
C ALA A 760 6.18 7.25 10.36
N PRO A 761 4.89 6.87 10.44
CA PRO A 761 4.17 6.83 11.72
C PRO A 761 4.74 5.80 12.71
N ALA A 762 5.02 4.57 12.26
CA ALA A 762 5.57 3.51 13.10
C ALA A 762 6.98 3.86 13.60
N ALA A 763 7.80 4.42 12.71
CA ALA A 763 9.12 4.95 13.03
C ALA A 763 9.07 5.96 14.20
N ARG A 764 8.10 6.88 14.23
CA ARG A 764 7.99 7.86 15.31
C ARG A 764 7.69 7.22 16.67
N VAL A 765 6.77 6.25 16.71
CA VAL A 765 6.45 5.50 17.94
C VAL A 765 7.69 4.76 18.44
N THR A 766 8.43 4.10 17.55
CA THR A 766 9.69 3.41 17.89
C THR A 766 10.74 4.38 18.44
N ARG A 767 10.89 5.57 17.84
CA ARG A 767 11.80 6.62 18.34
C ARG A 767 11.40 7.10 19.73
N SER A 768 10.13 7.41 19.96
CA SER A 768 9.62 7.84 21.27
C SER A 768 9.89 6.79 22.35
N ARG A 769 9.65 5.50 22.06
CA ARG A 769 9.97 4.41 23.00
C ARG A 769 11.47 4.32 23.32
N ALA A 770 12.34 4.55 22.34
CA ALA A 770 13.78 4.56 22.57
C ALA A 770 14.22 5.74 23.45
N ILE A 771 13.62 6.93 23.25
CA ILE A 771 13.85 8.11 24.09
C ILE A 771 13.40 7.84 25.53
N GLU A 772 12.20 7.29 25.74
CA GLU A 772 11.68 6.96 27.07
C GLU A 772 12.60 6.00 27.84
N ILE A 773 13.18 5.00 27.16
CA ILE A 773 14.13 4.06 27.77
C ILE A 773 15.45 4.77 28.13
N ALA A 774 15.98 5.60 27.22
CA ALA A 774 17.22 6.34 27.48
C ALA A 774 17.07 7.34 28.64
N GLU A 775 15.94 8.05 28.71
CA GLU A 775 15.61 8.96 29.81
C GLU A 775 15.44 8.22 31.15
N ALA A 776 14.75 7.07 31.15
CA ALA A 776 14.58 6.25 32.34
C ALA A 776 15.92 5.68 32.86
N ALA A 777 16.85 5.36 31.96
CA ALA A 777 18.20 4.91 32.29
C ALA A 777 19.13 6.06 32.75
N GLY A 778 18.76 7.33 32.47
CA GLY A 778 19.60 8.50 32.75
C GLY A 778 20.91 8.50 31.95
N ARG A 779 20.91 7.93 30.73
CA ARG A 779 22.11 7.76 29.90
C ARG A 779 22.06 8.60 28.63
N ASP A 780 23.00 9.53 28.52
CA ASP A 780 23.06 10.52 27.45
C ASP A 780 23.53 9.98 26.11
N ASP A 781 24.44 9.00 26.13
CA ASP A 781 24.86 8.30 24.93
C ASP A 781 23.71 7.53 24.27
N LEU A 782 22.80 6.94 25.08
CA LEU A 782 21.60 6.27 24.59
C LEU A 782 20.58 7.26 24.06
N LEU A 783 20.44 8.41 24.73
CA LEU A 783 19.54 9.47 24.28
C LEU A 783 20.01 10.05 22.95
N ALA A 784 21.31 10.27 22.78
CA ALA A 784 21.91 10.69 21.52
C ALA A 784 21.64 9.66 20.39
N ALA A 785 21.80 8.37 20.67
CA ALA A 785 21.51 7.30 19.70
C ALA A 785 20.02 7.25 19.31
N ALA A 786 19.11 7.39 20.27
CA ALA A 786 17.66 7.42 20.03
C ALA A 786 17.24 8.64 19.19
N LEU A 787 17.83 9.81 19.47
CA LEU A 787 17.51 11.05 18.76
C LEU A 787 18.05 11.07 17.33
N THR A 788 19.24 10.52 17.08
CA THR A 788 19.93 10.56 15.78
C THR A 788 19.60 9.39 14.85
N GLY A 789 18.72 8.47 15.27
CA GLY A 789 18.37 7.27 14.49
C GLY A 789 17.59 7.53 13.19
N TRP A 790 17.09 8.75 12.97
CA TRP A 790 16.34 9.13 11.77
C TRP A 790 17.25 9.83 10.75
N GLN A 791 17.75 9.09 9.75
CA GLN A 791 18.84 9.55 8.86
C GLN A 791 18.46 9.73 7.38
N VAL A 792 17.18 9.60 7.02
CA VAL A 792 16.73 9.76 5.62
C VAL A 792 16.23 11.19 5.37
N PRO A 793 16.73 11.89 4.33
CA PRO A 793 16.26 13.23 3.99
C PRO A 793 14.79 13.21 3.55
N THR A 794 13.91 13.81 4.35
CA THR A 794 12.51 14.02 3.96
C THR A 794 12.32 15.42 3.38
N PRO A 795 11.62 15.58 2.24
CA PRO A 795 11.27 16.91 1.71
C PRO A 795 10.35 17.71 2.64
N TRP A 796 9.57 17.00 3.47
CA TRP A 796 8.54 17.54 4.35
C TRP A 796 8.97 17.54 5.83
N GLN A 797 8.29 18.35 6.65
CA GLN A 797 8.43 18.26 8.10
C GLN A 797 7.86 16.92 8.59
N THR A 798 8.63 16.19 9.40
CA THR A 798 8.24 14.90 10.01
C THR A 798 7.36 15.07 11.26
N ARG A 799 6.86 16.29 11.50
CA ARG A 799 6.05 16.69 12.66
C ARG A 799 4.88 17.58 12.23
N PRO A 800 3.83 17.71 13.06
CA PRO A 800 2.73 18.64 12.81
C PRO A 800 3.24 20.07 12.59
N TYR A 801 2.71 20.74 11.57
CA TYR A 801 3.08 22.13 11.28
C TYR A 801 2.69 23.04 12.46
N GLY A 802 3.67 23.76 13.03
CA GLY A 802 3.41 24.59 14.23
C GLY A 802 3.84 23.98 15.55
N ALA A 803 4.14 22.69 15.59
CA ALA A 803 4.61 22.04 16.81
C ALA A 803 6.15 22.12 16.91
N VAL A 804 6.65 22.41 18.12
CA VAL A 804 8.06 22.25 18.50
C VAL A 804 8.12 21.40 19.75
N ASP A 805 8.87 20.29 19.70
CA ASP A 805 9.10 19.44 20.87
C ASP A 805 10.21 20.06 21.73
N ARG A 806 9.82 20.96 22.64
CA ARG A 806 10.76 21.68 23.51
C ARG A 806 11.61 20.75 24.39
N PRO A 807 11.06 19.68 24.99
CA PRO A 807 11.88 18.67 25.68
C PRO A 807 13.00 18.09 24.80
N VAL A 808 12.68 17.66 23.57
CA VAL A 808 13.68 17.11 22.65
C VAL A 808 14.73 18.14 22.27
N VAL A 809 14.32 19.39 21.97
CA VAL A 809 15.25 20.48 21.66
C VAL A 809 16.22 20.75 22.83
N ALA A 810 15.71 20.81 24.06
CA ALA A 810 16.54 21.01 25.24
C ALA A 810 17.52 19.85 25.47
N ALA A 811 17.09 18.61 25.22
CA ALA A 811 17.97 17.45 25.27
C ALA A 811 19.09 17.53 24.22
N LEU A 812 18.77 17.88 22.97
CA LEU A 812 19.75 18.04 21.89
C LEU A 812 20.79 19.12 22.21
N GLU A 813 20.36 20.28 22.70
CA GLU A 813 21.26 21.38 23.07
C GLU A 813 22.20 21.01 24.22
N ARG A 814 21.71 20.26 25.21
CA ARG A 814 22.51 19.75 26.31
C ARG A 814 23.58 18.76 25.82
N LEU A 815 23.18 17.77 25.01
CA LEU A 815 24.10 16.78 24.43
C LEU A 815 25.17 17.44 23.55
N LEU A 816 24.82 18.49 22.80
CA LEU A 816 25.76 19.26 21.99
C LEU A 816 26.74 20.09 22.84
N ALA A 817 26.30 20.61 23.99
CA ALA A 817 27.16 21.33 24.91
C ALA A 817 28.21 20.40 25.54
N GLU A 818 27.80 19.20 25.96
CA GLU A 818 28.67 18.16 26.51
C GLU A 818 29.71 17.72 25.46
N ALA A 819 29.27 17.38 24.25
CA ALA A 819 30.17 16.99 23.15
C ALA A 819 31.16 18.11 22.72
N SER A 820 30.88 19.37 23.04
CA SER A 820 31.80 20.50 22.80
C SER A 820 32.89 20.61 23.86
N GLN A 821 32.63 20.16 25.08
CA GLN A 821 33.57 20.22 26.18
C GLN A 821 34.62 19.11 26.08
N ASP A 822 34.22 17.93 25.64
CA ASP A 822 35.12 16.77 25.44
C ASP A 822 36.14 17.05 24.31
N ALA A 823 35.69 17.63 23.18
CA ALA A 823 36.58 18.00 22.07
C ALA A 823 37.62 19.09 22.44
N GLY A 824 37.33 19.92 23.45
CA GLY A 824 38.23 20.94 23.96
C GLY A 824 39.30 20.42 24.92
N GLN A 825 39.10 19.26 25.54
CA GLN A 825 40.05 18.65 26.47
C GLN A 825 41.11 17.81 25.75
N ASP A 826 40.73 17.05 24.71
CA ASP A 826 41.66 16.23 23.93
C ASP A 826 42.63 17.05 23.05
N ALA A 827 42.19 18.21 22.53
CA ALA A 827 43.04 19.11 21.74
C ALA A 827 44.16 19.80 22.56
N SER A 828 44.13 19.70 23.89
CA SER A 828 45.07 20.40 24.77
C SER A 828 46.30 19.57 25.18
N GLN A 829 46.40 18.29 24.78
CA GLN A 829 47.52 17.42 25.15
C GLN A 829 48.53 17.09 24.02
N ASP A 830 48.21 17.32 22.74
CA ASP A 830 49.06 16.86 21.61
C ASP A 830 49.36 17.91 20.52
N ALA A 831 49.33 19.22 20.84
CA ALA A 831 49.74 20.27 19.90
C ALA A 831 51.29 20.35 19.77
N GLY A 832 51.91 19.36 19.14
CA GLY A 832 53.26 19.41 18.59
C GLY A 832 53.32 20.32 17.35
N GLN A 833 54.33 21.18 17.28
CA GLN A 833 54.43 22.36 16.42
C GLN A 833 54.65 22.13 14.90
N ASP A 834 54.42 20.94 14.32
CA ASP A 834 54.85 20.63 12.94
C ASP A 834 53.73 20.08 12.01
N ALA A 835 52.51 20.63 12.04
CA ALA A 835 51.39 20.16 11.21
C ALA A 835 50.94 21.11 10.07
N ASP A 836 51.77 22.06 9.64
CA ASP A 836 51.37 23.13 8.70
C ASP A 836 51.70 22.86 7.21
N GLN A 837 52.02 21.63 6.79
CA GLN A 837 52.47 21.41 5.40
C GLN A 837 51.77 20.32 4.56
N PHE A 838 50.84 19.52 5.11
CA PHE A 838 50.15 18.49 4.30
C PHE A 838 48.63 18.38 4.47
N GLY A 839 47.94 19.30 5.16
CA GLY A 839 46.50 19.50 5.03
C GLY A 839 45.60 18.26 5.26
N ILE A 840 46.08 17.26 6.00
CA ILE A 840 45.26 16.14 6.48
C ILE A 840 44.79 16.56 7.87
N ALA A 841 43.59 17.14 7.96
CA ALA A 841 42.96 17.40 9.25
C ALA A 841 42.77 16.06 9.97
N GLU A 842 43.34 15.93 11.17
CA GLU A 842 43.07 14.80 12.05
C GLU A 842 41.55 14.71 12.29
N LYS A 843 40.99 13.51 12.09
CA LYS A 843 39.56 13.24 12.26
C LYS A 843 39.19 13.51 13.72
N GLU A 844 38.40 14.55 13.96
CA GLU A 844 37.85 14.88 15.28
C GLU A 844 37.00 13.69 15.79
N PRO A 845 37.40 13.00 16.88
CA PRO A 845 36.63 11.90 17.44
C PRO A 845 35.24 12.40 17.86
N GLY A 846 34.18 11.69 17.46
CA GLY A 846 32.79 12.08 17.76
C GLY A 846 32.14 13.07 16.79
N ALA A 847 32.86 13.57 15.77
CA ALA A 847 32.32 14.53 14.80
C ALA A 847 31.06 14.03 14.07
N ALA A 848 30.96 12.72 13.80
CA ALA A 848 29.78 12.12 13.17
C ALA A 848 28.52 12.22 14.05
N VAL A 849 28.63 11.90 15.35
CA VAL A 849 27.52 12.02 16.31
C VAL A 849 27.11 13.48 16.46
N ARG A 850 28.08 14.40 16.57
CA ARG A 850 27.82 15.84 16.63
C ARG A 850 27.10 16.34 15.37
N CYS A 851 27.50 15.89 14.18
CA CYS A 851 26.80 16.20 12.93
C CYS A 851 25.35 15.73 12.98
N LEU A 852 25.10 14.49 13.38
CA LEU A 852 23.75 13.94 13.42
C LEU A 852 22.87 14.63 14.48
N LEU A 853 23.43 15.01 15.63
CA LEU A 853 22.73 15.79 16.65
C LEU A 853 22.37 17.20 16.14
N LEU A 854 23.31 17.89 15.47
CA LEU A 854 23.07 19.20 14.86
C LEU A 854 22.03 19.12 13.74
N ASP A 855 22.07 18.09 12.90
CA ASP A 855 21.09 17.87 11.84
C ASP A 855 19.69 17.63 12.41
N THR A 856 19.59 16.82 13.46
CA THR A 856 18.35 16.59 14.20
C THR A 856 17.84 17.88 14.83
N LEU A 857 18.72 18.67 15.48
CA LEU A 857 18.36 19.96 16.06
C LEU A 857 17.85 20.92 14.98
N VAL A 858 18.50 20.97 13.82
CA VAL A 858 18.05 21.78 12.68
C VAL A 858 16.65 21.38 12.24
N ALA A 859 16.36 20.07 12.14
CA ALA A 859 15.03 19.58 11.82
C ALA A 859 13.99 19.97 12.90
N GLU A 860 14.34 19.89 14.19
CA GLU A 860 13.47 20.24 15.31
C GLU A 860 13.30 21.75 15.53
N LEU A 861 14.25 22.58 15.10
CA LEU A 861 14.10 24.04 15.14
C LEU A 861 13.39 24.58 13.88
N SER A 862 13.25 23.77 12.83
CA SER A 862 12.64 24.19 11.57
C SER A 862 11.18 24.60 11.77
N GLY A 863 10.90 25.89 11.66
CA GLY A 863 9.58 26.49 11.89
C GLY A 863 9.37 27.07 13.30
N GLU A 864 10.37 27.07 14.18
CA GLU A 864 10.29 27.80 15.45
C GLU A 864 10.20 29.33 15.22
N ASP A 865 9.74 30.08 16.23
CA ASP A 865 9.59 31.54 16.18
C ASP A 865 10.94 32.30 16.13
N ASP A 866 12.07 31.63 16.43
CA ASP A 866 13.42 32.19 16.33
C ASP A 866 14.19 31.65 15.10
N PRO A 867 14.11 32.34 13.95
CA PRO A 867 14.83 31.93 12.74
C PRO A 867 16.37 32.10 12.85
N GLN A 868 16.91 32.79 13.86
CA GLN A 868 18.36 32.91 14.02
C GLN A 868 18.96 31.63 14.60
N ARG A 869 18.29 31.01 15.59
CA ARG A 869 18.73 29.73 16.20
C ARG A 869 18.96 28.63 15.16
N VAL A 870 17.95 28.37 14.31
CA VAL A 870 18.06 27.34 13.26
C VAL A 870 19.18 27.62 12.25
N VAL A 871 19.40 28.90 11.91
CA VAL A 871 20.46 29.29 10.96
C VAL A 871 21.86 29.12 11.57
N LEU A 872 22.01 29.37 12.87
CA LEU A 872 23.28 29.16 13.57
C LEU A 872 23.60 27.66 13.67
N ALA A 873 22.64 26.84 14.11
CA ALA A 873 22.80 25.38 14.17
C ALA A 873 23.15 24.78 12.79
N ALA A 874 22.46 25.23 11.73
CA ALA A 874 22.75 24.78 10.36
C ALA A 874 24.13 25.21 9.84
N ARG A 875 24.63 26.38 10.26
CA ARG A 875 25.99 26.82 9.92
C ARG A 875 27.04 25.95 10.61
N GLU A 876 26.84 25.68 11.89
CA GLU A 876 27.72 24.82 12.66
C GLU A 876 27.74 23.40 12.09
N LEU A 877 26.57 22.84 11.75
CA LEU A 877 26.42 21.53 11.10
C LEU A 877 27.32 21.40 9.87
N VAL A 878 27.30 22.38 8.95
CA VAL A 878 28.13 22.35 7.74
C VAL A 878 29.62 22.45 8.08
N VAL A 879 29.99 23.21 9.11
CA VAL A 879 31.40 23.31 9.55
C VAL A 879 31.89 21.98 10.11
N VAL A 880 31.13 21.35 11.02
CA VAL A 880 31.49 20.05 11.61
C VAL A 880 31.54 18.96 10.54
N ALA A 881 30.55 18.94 9.61
CA ALA A 881 30.53 17.96 8.52
C ALA A 881 31.69 18.12 7.52
N ARG A 882 32.23 19.34 7.36
CA ARG A 882 33.45 19.56 6.57
C ARG A 882 34.69 19.03 7.30
N ARG A 883 34.75 19.21 8.62
CA ARG A 883 35.88 18.75 9.45
C ARG A 883 35.92 17.24 9.63
N SER A 884 34.76 16.56 9.64
CA SER A 884 34.70 15.10 9.75
C SER A 884 35.35 14.38 8.55
N GLY A 885 35.44 15.06 7.39
CA GLY A 885 35.95 14.48 6.15
C GLY A 885 35.02 13.44 5.51
N GLU A 886 33.82 13.24 6.05
CA GLU A 886 32.84 12.26 5.55
C GLU A 886 31.91 12.86 4.48
N PRO A 887 32.04 12.47 3.19
CA PRO A 887 31.29 13.11 2.12
C PRO A 887 29.77 12.94 2.22
N ALA A 888 29.29 11.83 2.80
CA ALA A 888 27.87 11.57 2.99
C ALA A 888 27.24 12.50 4.05
N LEU A 889 27.92 12.71 5.18
CA LEU A 889 27.50 13.67 6.20
C LEU A 889 27.50 15.10 5.66
N LEU A 890 28.49 15.46 4.83
CA LEU A 890 28.51 16.77 4.19
C LEU A 890 27.31 16.97 3.23
N ALA A 891 26.96 15.95 2.44
CA ALA A 891 25.79 16.01 1.56
C ALA A 891 24.49 16.21 2.36
N GLN A 892 24.33 15.50 3.48
CA GLN A 892 23.21 15.65 4.40
C GLN A 892 23.16 17.06 5.02
N ALA A 893 24.29 17.52 5.55
CA ALA A 893 24.42 18.85 6.15
C ALA A 893 24.06 19.97 5.18
N LEU A 894 24.53 19.89 3.93
CA LEU A 894 24.22 20.86 2.87
C LEU A 894 22.72 20.86 2.53
N ALA A 895 22.10 19.68 2.43
CA ALA A 895 20.68 19.54 2.16
C ALA A 895 19.81 20.14 3.28
N SER A 896 20.18 19.92 4.55
CA SER A 896 19.50 20.50 5.71
C SER A 896 19.70 22.02 5.78
N ALA A 897 20.93 22.51 5.59
CA ALA A 897 21.24 23.94 5.59
C ALA A 897 20.49 24.72 4.50
N ALA A 898 20.22 24.09 3.35
CA ALA A 898 19.41 24.70 2.29
C ALA A 898 18.00 25.06 2.78
N LYS A 899 17.37 24.23 3.63
CA LYS A 899 15.97 24.38 4.09
C LYS A 899 15.80 25.47 5.17
N CYS A 900 16.87 25.83 5.87
CA CYS A 900 16.82 26.67 7.07
C CYS A 900 16.76 28.18 6.81
N ARG A 901 16.96 28.60 5.57
CA ARG A 901 16.99 30.02 5.18
C ARG A 901 15.85 30.31 4.21
N SER A 902 15.38 31.56 4.22
CA SER A 902 14.27 32.01 3.36
C SER A 902 14.52 31.64 1.90
N TYR A 903 13.52 31.01 1.30
CA TYR A 903 13.51 30.60 -0.11
C TYR A 903 13.57 31.82 -1.04
N GLU A 904 12.96 32.91 -0.60
CA GLU A 904 12.80 34.18 -1.33
C GLU A 904 14.03 35.08 -1.24
N ARG A 905 14.71 35.10 -0.09
CA ARG A 905 15.81 36.04 0.18
C ARG A 905 17.19 35.42 0.05
N ALA A 906 17.35 34.13 0.35
CA ALA A 906 18.66 33.48 0.40
C ALA A 906 19.11 32.87 -0.95
N ILE A 907 18.66 33.44 -2.08
CA ILE A 907 18.86 32.90 -3.44
C ILE A 907 20.33 32.56 -3.70
N GLY A 908 21.25 33.50 -3.48
CA GLY A 908 22.68 33.29 -3.75
C GLY A 908 23.34 32.23 -2.86
N PHE A 909 22.88 32.10 -1.61
CA PHE A 909 23.35 31.03 -0.71
C PHE A 909 22.86 29.67 -1.18
N ARG A 910 21.57 29.56 -1.52
CA ARG A 910 20.95 28.32 -1.99
C ARG A 910 21.58 27.83 -3.30
N SER A 911 21.84 28.73 -4.25
CA SER A 911 22.54 28.38 -5.50
C SER A 911 23.93 27.81 -5.26
N ARG A 912 24.72 28.37 -4.33
CA ARG A 912 26.06 27.85 -4.00
C ARG A 912 25.99 26.45 -3.37
N ILE A 913 25.07 26.24 -2.43
CA ILE A 913 24.86 24.91 -1.83
C ILE A 913 24.46 23.88 -2.89
N ALA A 914 23.55 24.22 -3.81
CA ALA A 914 23.11 23.30 -4.86
C ALA A 914 24.26 22.84 -5.77
N VAL A 915 25.21 23.74 -6.08
CA VAL A 915 26.40 23.40 -6.88
C VAL A 915 27.29 22.41 -6.13
N GLU A 916 27.62 22.70 -4.87
CA GLU A 916 28.48 21.83 -4.04
C GLU A 916 27.83 20.46 -3.79
N LEU A 917 26.54 20.45 -3.43
CA LEU A 917 25.77 19.23 -3.20
C LEU A 917 25.66 18.37 -4.48
N ARG A 918 25.53 18.99 -5.65
CA ARG A 918 25.45 18.27 -6.94
C ARG A 918 26.73 17.50 -7.23
N VAL A 919 27.90 18.11 -7.02
CA VAL A 919 29.19 17.44 -7.20
C VAL A 919 29.31 16.21 -6.30
N LEU A 920 28.90 16.34 -5.02
CA LEU A 920 28.89 15.22 -4.08
C LEU A 920 27.91 14.12 -4.50
N ALA A 921 26.68 14.50 -4.87
CA ALA A 921 25.62 13.57 -5.26
C ALA A 921 25.92 12.86 -6.59
N GLU A 922 26.62 13.49 -7.51
CA GLU A 922 27.10 12.87 -8.76
C GLU A 922 28.23 11.88 -8.48
N ARG A 923 29.25 12.30 -7.73
CA ARG A 923 30.43 11.49 -7.41
C ARG A 923 30.12 10.24 -6.58
N LEU A 924 29.18 10.35 -5.63
CA LEU A 924 28.82 9.27 -4.71
C LEU A 924 27.58 8.48 -5.15
N ASP A 925 27.04 8.79 -6.33
CA ASP A 925 25.76 8.28 -6.83
C ASP A 925 24.65 8.30 -5.78
N LEU A 926 24.30 9.51 -5.31
CA LEU A 926 23.23 9.72 -4.34
C LEU A 926 21.99 10.40 -4.98
N PRO A 927 21.08 9.62 -5.59
CA PRO A 927 19.86 10.09 -6.24
C PRO A 927 18.99 11.04 -5.42
N VAL A 928 18.80 10.77 -4.13
CA VAL A 928 17.99 11.65 -3.26
C VAL A 928 18.55 13.06 -3.24
N TYR A 929 19.88 13.22 -3.16
CA TYR A 929 20.51 14.54 -3.17
C TYR A 929 20.55 15.17 -4.57
N ARG A 930 20.61 14.37 -5.65
CA ARG A 930 20.39 14.89 -7.02
C ARG A 930 18.99 15.49 -7.16
N TRP A 931 17.98 14.84 -6.57
CA TRP A 931 16.63 15.37 -6.50
C TRP A 931 16.56 16.67 -5.68
N VAL A 932 17.21 16.72 -4.50
CA VAL A 932 17.28 17.94 -3.67
C VAL A 932 17.88 19.10 -4.46
N CYS A 933 18.90 18.86 -5.29
CA CYS A 933 19.46 19.88 -6.18
C CYS A 933 18.44 20.42 -7.18
N GLN A 934 17.61 19.56 -7.79
CA GLN A 934 16.53 20.00 -8.69
C GLN A 934 15.48 20.83 -7.95
N PHE A 935 15.13 20.44 -6.73
CA PHE A 935 14.22 21.22 -5.89
C PHE A 935 14.77 22.60 -5.53
N ILE A 936 16.06 22.70 -5.17
CA ILE A 936 16.69 23.99 -4.89
C ILE A 936 16.71 24.88 -6.13
N ASP A 937 17.05 24.33 -7.30
CA ASP A 937 17.09 25.08 -8.56
C ASP A 937 15.69 25.56 -8.98
N ALA A 938 14.66 24.72 -8.84
CA ALA A 938 13.27 25.11 -9.07
C ALA A 938 12.85 26.27 -8.14
N SER A 939 13.23 26.20 -6.86
CA SER A 939 12.97 27.26 -5.88
C SER A 939 13.67 28.59 -6.25
N VAL A 940 14.93 28.51 -6.68
CA VAL A 940 15.72 29.66 -7.13
C VAL A 940 15.12 30.28 -8.40
N ALA A 941 14.66 29.47 -9.34
CA ALA A 941 13.97 29.93 -10.54
C ALA A 941 12.65 30.65 -10.17
N GLY A 942 11.88 30.11 -9.23
CA GLY A 942 10.67 30.74 -8.70
C GLY A 942 10.94 32.10 -8.07
N ALA A 943 11.97 32.22 -7.22
CA ALA A 943 12.35 33.49 -6.61
C ALA A 943 12.82 34.55 -7.64
N ARG A 944 13.33 34.11 -8.79
CA ARG A 944 13.74 34.97 -9.92
C ARG A 944 12.62 35.30 -10.90
N ASN A 945 11.40 34.78 -10.68
CA ASN A 945 10.28 34.86 -11.63
C ASN A 945 10.58 34.23 -13.00
N ASP A 946 11.26 33.08 -13.01
CA ASP A 946 11.51 32.28 -14.21
C ASP A 946 10.67 30.99 -14.19
N PRO A 947 9.39 31.05 -14.62
CA PRO A 947 8.51 29.87 -14.63
C PRO A 947 8.98 28.78 -15.60
N LYS A 948 9.75 29.14 -16.65
CA LYS A 948 10.27 28.17 -17.63
C LYS A 948 11.37 27.33 -17.01
N ALA A 949 12.34 27.95 -16.35
CA ALA A 949 13.38 27.22 -15.63
C ALA A 949 12.77 26.41 -14.47
N LEU A 950 11.80 26.96 -13.74
CA LEU A 950 11.11 26.24 -12.67
C LEU A 950 10.48 24.94 -13.20
N ARG A 951 9.73 25.02 -14.31
CA ARG A 951 9.11 23.84 -14.95
C ARG A 951 10.16 22.79 -15.32
N ARG A 952 11.24 23.19 -16.00
CA ARG A 952 12.32 22.28 -16.40
C ARG A 952 12.94 21.53 -15.22
N HIS A 953 13.21 22.24 -14.11
CA HIS A 953 13.77 21.62 -12.91
C HIS A 953 12.76 20.71 -12.20
N ALA A 954 11.47 21.08 -12.17
CA ALA A 954 10.41 20.24 -11.63
C ALA A 954 10.21 18.95 -12.44
N GLU A 955 10.25 19.02 -13.77
CA GLU A 955 10.16 17.85 -14.66
C GLU A 955 11.37 16.92 -14.50
N ALA A 956 12.58 17.47 -14.47
CA ALA A 956 13.80 16.69 -14.22
C ALA A 956 13.81 16.02 -12.84
N GLY A 957 13.37 16.73 -11.81
CA GLY A 957 13.21 16.17 -10.48
C GLY A 957 12.11 15.10 -10.41
N LEU A 958 11.01 15.27 -11.14
CA LEU A 958 9.96 14.26 -11.24
C LEU A 958 10.44 12.98 -11.94
N GLU A 959 11.25 13.11 -12.98
CA GLU A 959 11.88 11.98 -13.65
C GLU A 959 12.80 11.20 -12.70
N LEU A 960 13.66 11.90 -11.95
CA LEU A 960 14.49 11.28 -10.91
C LEU A 960 13.64 10.60 -9.85
N ALA A 961 12.61 11.27 -9.34
CA ALA A 961 11.75 10.71 -8.31
C ALA A 961 11.04 9.44 -8.79
N ARG A 962 10.56 9.40 -10.04
CA ARG A 962 9.94 8.20 -10.61
C ARG A 962 10.94 7.09 -10.86
N ARG A 963 12.10 7.42 -11.44
CA ARG A 963 13.18 6.45 -11.72
C ARG A 963 13.61 5.73 -10.46
N TYR A 964 13.78 6.46 -9.37
CA TYR A 964 14.21 5.92 -8.09
C TYR A 964 13.03 5.64 -7.14
N ARG A 965 11.75 5.69 -7.57
CA ARG A 965 10.57 5.47 -6.70
C ARG A 965 10.56 6.31 -5.39
N LEU A 966 11.04 7.56 -5.45
CA LEU A 966 11.04 8.52 -4.34
C LEU A 966 9.67 9.20 -4.21
N VAL A 967 8.72 8.55 -3.54
CA VAL A 967 7.30 8.95 -3.54
C VAL A 967 7.07 10.36 -2.95
N GLU A 968 7.70 10.70 -1.82
CA GLU A 968 7.57 12.04 -1.22
C GLU A 968 8.13 13.15 -2.12
N SER A 969 9.25 12.86 -2.77
CA SER A 969 9.92 13.73 -3.75
C SER A 969 9.10 13.90 -5.03
N GLU A 970 8.41 12.85 -5.47
CA GLU A 970 7.46 12.91 -6.59
C GLU A 970 6.27 13.83 -6.26
N ALA A 971 5.70 13.72 -5.05
CA ALA A 971 4.59 14.56 -4.62
C ALA A 971 4.92 16.06 -4.70
N VAL A 972 6.12 16.47 -4.28
CA VAL A 972 6.58 17.87 -4.32
C VAL A 972 6.61 18.42 -5.75
N HIS A 973 7.24 17.73 -6.71
CA HIS A 973 7.36 18.26 -8.07
C HIS A 973 6.08 18.14 -8.89
N ARG A 974 5.22 17.14 -8.61
CA ARG A 974 3.85 17.14 -9.13
C ARG A 974 3.07 18.36 -8.64
N ALA A 975 3.22 18.72 -7.35
CA ALA A 975 2.62 19.93 -6.81
C ALA A 975 3.17 21.20 -7.46
N SER A 976 4.47 21.24 -7.83
CA SER A 976 5.04 22.36 -8.58
C SER A 976 4.42 22.55 -9.96
N LEU A 977 4.12 21.45 -10.65
CA LEU A 977 3.43 21.51 -11.94
C LEU A 977 1.97 21.97 -11.78
N ALA A 978 1.26 21.49 -10.75
CA ALA A 978 -0.09 21.95 -10.42
C ALA A 978 -0.13 23.45 -10.07
N MET A 979 0.86 23.94 -9.30
CA MET A 979 1.01 25.35 -8.98
C MET A 979 1.24 26.20 -10.23
N LEU A 980 2.09 25.76 -11.15
CA LEU A 980 2.30 26.45 -12.43
C LEU A 980 1.01 26.53 -13.26
N ALA A 981 0.22 25.46 -13.30
CA ALA A 981 -1.09 25.47 -13.97
C ALA A 981 -2.04 26.50 -13.34
N GLN A 982 -2.11 26.55 -12.00
CA GLN A 982 -2.90 27.55 -11.27
C GLN A 982 -2.47 28.97 -11.65
N VAL A 983 -1.16 29.25 -11.63
CA VAL A 983 -0.61 30.57 -11.96
C VAL A 983 -0.93 30.98 -13.40
N GLN A 984 -0.93 30.03 -14.33
CA GLN A 984 -1.28 30.28 -15.74
C GLN A 984 -2.78 30.43 -15.97
N GLY A 985 -3.62 30.14 -14.96
CA GLY A 985 -5.08 30.20 -15.06
C GLY A 985 -5.73 28.91 -15.54
N ASP A 986 -4.97 27.82 -15.75
CA ASP A 986 -5.51 26.48 -15.95
C ASP A 986 -5.87 25.87 -14.59
N PHE A 987 -6.97 26.37 -14.04
CA PHE A 987 -7.37 25.96 -12.70
C PHE A 987 -7.93 24.53 -12.65
N ASP A 988 -8.53 24.03 -13.72
CA ASP A 988 -9.02 22.64 -13.74
C ASP A 988 -7.85 21.65 -13.81
N GLY A 989 -6.81 21.97 -14.59
CA GLY A 989 -5.55 21.23 -14.57
C GLY A 989 -4.86 21.29 -13.22
N ALA A 990 -4.87 22.46 -12.57
CA ALA A 990 -4.32 22.61 -11.21
C ALA A 990 -5.06 21.74 -10.18
N LEU A 991 -6.40 21.76 -10.17
CA LEU A 991 -7.20 20.94 -9.26
C LEU A 991 -6.94 19.45 -9.46
N ARG A 992 -6.97 18.95 -10.71
CA ARG A 992 -6.62 17.57 -11.02
C ARG A 992 -5.21 17.21 -10.53
N GLY A 993 -4.24 18.08 -10.76
CA GLY A 993 -2.86 17.86 -10.30
C GLY A 993 -2.75 17.79 -8.77
N TYR A 994 -3.44 18.68 -8.05
CA TYR A 994 -3.45 18.64 -6.57
C TYR A 994 -4.26 17.46 -6.00
N ASP A 995 -5.32 17.02 -6.69
CA ASP A 995 -6.07 15.80 -6.35
C ASP A 995 -5.19 14.56 -6.47
N GLU A 996 -4.44 14.44 -7.57
CA GLU A 996 -3.49 13.36 -7.78
C GLU A 996 -2.40 13.32 -6.70
N VAL A 997 -1.85 14.47 -6.34
CA VAL A 997 -0.87 14.58 -5.25
C VAL A 997 -1.50 14.19 -3.92
N GLY A 998 -2.69 14.70 -3.60
CA GLY A 998 -3.41 14.35 -2.36
C GLY A 998 -3.70 12.85 -2.27
N ALA A 999 -4.11 12.22 -3.38
CA ALA A 999 -4.33 10.78 -3.46
C ALA A 999 -3.02 9.99 -3.29
N LEU A 1000 -1.93 10.42 -3.91
CA LEU A 1000 -0.59 9.82 -3.74
C LEU A 1000 -0.15 9.89 -2.27
N MET A 1001 -0.24 11.07 -1.65
CA MET A 1001 0.14 11.28 -0.26
C MET A 1001 -0.70 10.42 0.70
N ARG A 1002 -2.03 10.30 0.48
CA ARG A 1002 -2.91 9.44 1.29
C ARG A 1002 -2.60 7.96 1.12
N ARG A 1003 -2.40 7.48 -0.12
CA ARG A 1003 -2.06 6.07 -0.40
C ARG A 1003 -0.79 5.61 0.31
N HIS A 1004 0.16 6.53 0.52
CA HIS A 1004 1.44 6.25 1.18
C HIS A 1004 1.49 6.75 2.64
N GLY A 1005 0.35 7.08 3.26
CA GLY A 1005 0.28 7.41 4.69
C GLY A 1005 1.06 8.66 5.10
N MET A 1006 1.24 9.64 4.21
CA MET A 1006 1.99 10.87 4.52
C MET A 1006 1.19 11.76 5.49
N MET A 1007 1.85 12.25 6.56
CA MET A 1007 1.22 13.01 7.67
C MET A 1007 0.37 14.20 7.20
N HIS A 1008 0.87 14.96 6.22
CA HIS A 1008 0.28 16.24 5.82
C HIS A 1008 -0.66 16.10 4.61
N ALA A 1009 -1.05 14.89 4.22
CA ALA A 1009 -1.80 14.65 2.98
C ALA A 1009 -3.11 15.46 2.91
N ARG A 1010 -3.86 15.50 4.02
CA ARG A 1010 -5.10 16.27 4.13
C ARG A 1010 -4.83 17.77 4.13
N ASP A 1011 -3.97 18.24 5.03
CA ASP A 1011 -3.71 19.68 5.18
C ASP A 1011 -3.10 20.30 3.91
N PHE A 1012 -2.19 19.58 3.25
CA PHE A 1012 -1.65 19.96 1.96
C PHE A 1012 -2.76 20.15 0.92
N HIS A 1013 -3.65 19.16 0.79
CA HIS A 1013 -4.69 19.15 -0.23
C HIS A 1013 -5.72 20.26 0.01
N GLU A 1014 -6.18 20.43 1.25
CA GLU A 1014 -7.13 21.48 1.61
C GLU A 1014 -6.52 22.88 1.39
N LEU A 1015 -5.25 23.08 1.70
CA LEU A 1015 -4.56 24.35 1.45
C LEU A 1015 -4.44 24.65 -0.04
N ALA A 1016 -4.21 23.62 -0.88
CA ALA A 1016 -4.21 23.75 -2.33
C ALA A 1016 -5.58 24.22 -2.86
N LEU A 1017 -6.68 23.61 -2.39
CA LEU A 1017 -8.04 24.01 -2.74
C LEU A 1017 -8.33 25.45 -2.36
N ILE A 1018 -7.89 25.88 -1.17
CA ILE A 1018 -8.04 27.27 -0.72
C ILE A 1018 -7.26 28.22 -1.64
N THR A 1019 -6.01 27.92 -1.99
CA THR A 1019 -5.22 28.81 -2.86
C THR A 1019 -5.81 28.92 -4.26
N VAL A 1020 -6.30 27.81 -4.83
CA VAL A 1020 -6.99 27.82 -6.13
C VAL A 1020 -8.31 28.59 -6.05
N GLY A 1021 -9.14 28.34 -5.03
CA GLY A 1021 -10.42 29.02 -4.85
C GLY A 1021 -10.26 30.53 -4.63
N LEU A 1022 -9.25 30.96 -3.86
CA LEU A 1022 -8.92 32.38 -3.67
C LEU A 1022 -8.43 33.05 -4.96
N ALA A 1023 -7.77 32.31 -5.85
CA ALA A 1023 -7.33 32.79 -7.15
C ALA A 1023 -8.50 32.90 -8.16
N ARG A 1024 -9.42 31.94 -8.14
CA ARG A 1024 -10.67 31.94 -8.93
C ARG A 1024 -11.70 32.97 -8.46
N GLY A 1025 -11.66 33.35 -7.18
CA GLY A 1025 -12.68 34.22 -6.56
C GLY A 1025 -13.91 33.47 -6.03
N GLN A 1026 -13.86 32.14 -5.94
CA GLN A 1026 -14.95 31.29 -5.42
C GLN A 1026 -14.94 31.24 -3.88
N VAL A 1027 -14.94 32.40 -3.22
CA VAL A 1027 -14.71 32.49 -1.77
C VAL A 1027 -15.83 31.83 -0.95
N ALA A 1028 -17.07 31.84 -1.44
CA ALA A 1028 -18.23 31.27 -0.74
C ALA A 1028 -18.07 29.76 -0.49
N GLU A 1029 -17.51 29.03 -1.45
CA GLU A 1029 -17.27 27.58 -1.37
C GLU A 1029 -16.18 27.24 -0.33
N LEU A 1030 -15.31 28.19 0.02
CA LEU A 1030 -14.19 27.97 0.93
C LEU A 1030 -14.56 28.09 2.41
N VAL A 1031 -15.74 28.61 2.77
CA VAL A 1031 -16.09 28.93 4.17
C VAL A 1031 -16.05 27.69 5.06
N ALA A 1032 -16.71 26.60 4.63
CA ALA A 1032 -16.78 25.37 5.40
C ALA A 1032 -15.38 24.77 5.58
N LEU A 1033 -14.58 24.74 4.51
CA LEU A 1033 -13.23 24.21 4.50
C LEU A 1033 -12.29 25.02 5.42
N ALA A 1034 -12.29 26.36 5.29
CA ALA A 1034 -11.45 27.23 6.11
C ALA A 1034 -11.87 27.21 7.60
N ARG A 1035 -13.17 27.07 7.89
CA ARG A 1035 -13.67 26.89 9.25
C ARG A 1035 -13.19 25.57 9.85
N ASP A 1036 -13.37 24.45 9.16
CA ASP A 1036 -12.96 23.13 9.65
C ASP A 1036 -11.46 23.12 9.97
N ARG A 1037 -10.63 23.69 9.09
CA ARG A 1037 -9.19 23.88 9.35
C ARG A 1037 -8.91 24.71 10.61
N TYR A 1038 -9.59 25.84 10.78
CA TYR A 1038 -9.43 26.68 11.96
C TYR A 1038 -9.89 25.98 13.25
N GLU A 1039 -10.97 25.21 13.21
CA GLU A 1039 -11.47 24.44 14.35
C GLU A 1039 -10.51 23.31 14.74
N ARG A 1040 -9.87 22.66 13.76
CA ARG A 1040 -8.89 21.58 14.00
C ARG A 1040 -7.54 22.11 14.47
N ASN A 1041 -6.99 23.11 13.77
CA ASN A 1041 -5.61 23.57 13.95
C ASN A 1041 -5.50 24.82 14.83
N GLY A 1042 -6.63 25.47 15.13
CA GLY A 1042 -6.69 26.67 15.94
C GLY A 1042 -6.16 27.93 15.23
N PRO A 1043 -5.64 28.90 16.00
CA PRO A 1043 -5.21 30.21 15.50
C PRO A 1043 -4.13 30.23 14.40
N ILE A 1044 -3.50 29.09 14.11
CA ILE A 1044 -2.52 28.97 13.01
C ILE A 1044 -3.15 29.15 11.62
N ASP A 1045 -4.39 28.70 11.44
CA ASP A 1045 -5.19 28.90 10.22
C ASP A 1045 -6.08 30.17 10.31
N GLY A 1046 -5.93 30.96 11.38
CA GLY A 1046 -6.77 32.11 11.68
C GLY A 1046 -6.75 33.20 10.60
N ASP A 1047 -5.57 33.51 10.04
CA ASP A 1047 -5.48 34.50 8.94
C ASP A 1047 -6.27 34.07 7.71
N THR A 1048 -6.15 32.79 7.33
CA THR A 1048 -6.83 32.22 6.16
C THR A 1048 -8.34 32.24 6.35
N TYR A 1049 -8.83 31.79 7.51
CA TYR A 1049 -10.26 31.81 7.82
C TYR A 1049 -10.82 33.24 7.88
N ALA A 1050 -10.10 34.15 8.55
CA ALA A 1050 -10.49 35.56 8.61
C ALA A 1050 -10.51 36.22 7.22
N LEU A 1051 -9.57 35.90 6.34
CA LEU A 1051 -9.56 36.41 4.96
C LEU A 1051 -10.77 35.92 4.17
N VAL A 1052 -11.13 34.64 4.27
CA VAL A 1052 -12.31 34.06 3.61
C VAL A 1052 -13.58 34.78 4.07
N LEU A 1053 -13.74 35.00 5.38
CA LEU A 1053 -14.87 35.77 5.93
C LEU A 1053 -14.87 37.22 5.44
N ALA A 1054 -13.71 37.90 5.47
CA ALA A 1054 -13.58 39.30 5.10
C ALA A 1054 -13.92 39.54 3.62
N ARG A 1055 -13.47 38.65 2.71
CA ARG A 1055 -13.81 38.71 1.28
C ARG A 1055 -15.28 38.46 0.98
N LEU A 1056 -16.04 37.86 1.90
CA LEU A 1056 -17.51 37.74 1.82
C LEU A 1056 -18.25 38.91 2.46
N GLY A 1057 -17.54 39.94 2.93
CA GLY A 1057 -18.14 41.09 3.63
C GLY A 1057 -18.50 40.81 5.08
N ARG A 1058 -18.16 39.64 5.64
CA ARG A 1058 -18.43 39.26 7.05
C ARG A 1058 -17.34 39.82 7.97
N LEU A 1059 -17.15 41.14 7.95
CA LEU A 1059 -16.01 41.81 8.57
C LEU A 1059 -16.00 41.67 10.10
N ASP A 1060 -17.16 41.70 10.75
CA ASP A 1060 -17.23 41.59 12.21
C ASP A 1060 -16.82 40.20 12.69
N GLU A 1061 -17.28 39.15 12.02
CA GLU A 1061 -16.83 37.78 12.29
C GLU A 1061 -15.31 37.64 12.06
N ALA A 1062 -14.80 38.18 10.94
CA ALA A 1062 -13.38 38.15 10.63
C ALA A 1062 -12.51 38.85 11.71
N ARG A 1063 -13.02 39.91 12.35
CA ARG A 1063 -12.31 40.60 13.46
C ARG A 1063 -12.16 39.74 14.71
N THR A 1064 -13.10 38.83 14.95
CA THR A 1064 -13.13 37.97 16.16
C THR A 1064 -12.26 36.71 16.05
N VAL A 1065 -11.82 36.35 14.84
CA VAL A 1065 -10.99 35.15 14.63
C VAL A 1065 -9.63 35.31 15.32
N GLY A 1066 -9.25 34.33 16.14
CA GLY A 1066 -7.96 34.27 16.82
C GLY A 1066 -6.82 34.03 15.83
N ARG A 1067 -5.69 34.71 15.99
CA ARG A 1067 -4.53 34.64 15.07
C ARG A 1067 -3.22 34.62 15.85
N ILE A 1068 -2.19 33.98 15.29
CA ILE A 1068 -0.83 33.94 15.85
C ILE A 1068 0.09 35.03 15.28
N ALA A 1069 1.28 35.21 15.85
CA ALA A 1069 2.34 36.00 15.20
C ALA A 1069 2.76 35.38 13.85
N LEU A 1070 3.24 36.20 12.92
CA LEU A 1070 3.73 35.70 11.62
C LEU A 1070 5.03 34.90 11.84
N ARG A 1071 5.02 33.63 11.42
CA ARG A 1071 6.19 32.74 11.50
C ARG A 1071 7.14 32.97 10.33
N HIS A 1072 8.44 32.81 10.58
CA HIS A 1072 9.50 32.97 9.58
C HIS A 1072 9.89 31.62 8.94
N ASP A 1073 8.93 30.96 8.30
CA ASP A 1073 9.09 29.65 7.67
C ASP A 1073 8.84 29.69 6.15
N HIS A 1074 8.71 28.51 5.53
CA HIS A 1074 8.45 28.34 4.09
C HIS A 1074 7.06 28.85 3.64
N HIS A 1075 6.19 29.25 4.57
CA HIS A 1075 4.91 29.88 4.30
C HIS A 1075 4.88 31.38 4.62
N HIS A 1076 5.99 31.94 5.12
CA HIS A 1076 6.08 33.32 5.59
C HIS A 1076 5.52 34.33 4.59
N THR A 1077 6.05 34.38 3.36
CA THR A 1077 5.62 35.36 2.34
C THR A 1077 4.13 35.25 2.02
N ARG A 1078 3.59 34.03 1.94
CA ARG A 1078 2.16 33.78 1.69
C ARG A 1078 1.32 34.32 2.85
N ASN A 1079 1.66 33.96 4.08
CA ASN A 1079 0.91 34.36 5.27
C ASN A 1079 0.98 35.87 5.50
N THR A 1080 2.14 36.50 5.26
CA THR A 1080 2.28 37.97 5.32
C THR A 1080 1.41 38.66 4.26
N CYS A 1081 1.29 38.09 3.05
CA CYS A 1081 0.38 38.61 2.02
C CYS A 1081 -1.10 38.48 2.41
N ILE A 1082 -1.51 37.33 2.97
CA ILE A 1082 -2.87 37.13 3.50
C ILE A 1082 -3.17 38.17 4.59
N ARG A 1083 -2.25 38.39 5.53
CA ARG A 1083 -2.40 39.37 6.60
C ARG A 1083 -2.43 40.81 6.09
N ALA A 1084 -1.65 41.13 5.04
CA ALA A 1084 -1.70 42.43 4.38
C ALA A 1084 -3.06 42.72 3.74
N GLU A 1085 -3.63 41.76 3.03
CA GLU A 1085 -4.98 41.91 2.46
C GLU A 1085 -6.04 42.04 3.55
N LEU A 1086 -5.94 41.21 4.61
CA LEU A 1086 -6.85 41.29 5.73
C LEU A 1086 -6.77 42.64 6.46
N ALA A 1087 -5.57 43.20 6.65
CA ALA A 1087 -5.39 44.51 7.25
C ALA A 1087 -6.05 45.62 6.41
N ALA A 1088 -5.94 45.54 5.08
CA ALA A 1088 -6.61 46.46 4.16
C ALA A 1088 -8.14 46.34 4.25
N LEU A 1089 -8.69 45.12 4.21
CA LEU A 1089 -10.14 44.87 4.29
C LEU A 1089 -10.75 45.27 5.65
N LEU A 1090 -10.00 45.12 6.74
CA LEU A 1090 -10.47 45.41 8.09
C LEU A 1090 -10.19 46.86 8.54
N GLY A 1091 -9.44 47.64 7.76
CA GLY A 1091 -9.08 49.03 8.08
C GLY A 1091 -8.02 49.16 9.18
N ARG A 1092 -7.05 48.24 9.25
CA ARG A 1092 -6.07 48.18 10.35
C ARG A 1092 -4.77 48.92 10.04
N HIS A 1093 -4.84 50.25 10.10
CA HIS A 1093 -3.71 51.14 9.80
C HIS A 1093 -2.45 50.84 10.63
N ALA A 1094 -2.60 50.44 11.89
CA ALA A 1094 -1.48 50.15 12.79
C ALA A 1094 -0.64 48.93 12.36
N GLU A 1095 -1.22 47.96 11.63
CA GLU A 1095 -0.49 46.77 11.16
C GLU A 1095 0.32 47.06 9.88
N ALA A 1096 -0.02 48.11 9.13
CA ALA A 1096 0.50 48.32 7.78
C ALA A 1096 2.02 48.61 7.69
N PRO A 1097 2.64 49.47 8.52
CA PRO A 1097 4.07 49.77 8.42
C PRO A 1097 4.96 48.53 8.56
N GLU A 1098 4.61 47.65 9.49
CA GLU A 1098 5.36 46.42 9.75
C GLU A 1098 5.21 45.42 8.60
N LEU A 1099 4.00 45.26 8.06
CA LEU A 1099 3.74 44.40 6.90
C LEU A 1099 4.47 44.90 5.64
N ILE A 1100 4.51 46.23 5.41
CA ILE A 1100 5.30 46.84 4.33
C ILE A 1100 6.79 46.50 4.50
N ARG A 1101 7.34 46.70 5.70
CA ARG A 1101 8.75 46.39 6.00
C ARG A 1101 9.11 44.94 5.70
N GLN A 1102 8.21 43.99 5.99
CA GLN A 1102 8.42 42.57 5.72
C GLN A 1102 8.33 42.21 4.23
N LEU A 1103 7.40 42.82 3.48
CA LEU A 1103 7.18 42.51 2.07
C LEU A 1103 8.12 43.25 1.11
N LEU A 1104 8.64 44.42 1.49
CA LEU A 1104 9.48 45.27 0.63
C LEU A 1104 10.73 44.57 0.04
N PRO A 1105 11.46 43.71 0.79
CA PRO A 1105 12.62 42.99 0.25
C PRO A 1105 12.27 41.98 -0.85
N VAL A 1106 11.02 41.53 -0.92
CA VAL A 1106 10.52 40.53 -1.87
C VAL A 1106 9.44 41.09 -2.79
N ARG A 1107 9.34 42.43 -2.90
CA ARG A 1107 8.33 43.17 -3.69
C ARG A 1107 8.22 42.74 -5.15
N ASP A 1108 9.29 42.21 -5.72
CA ASP A 1108 9.37 41.78 -7.12
C ASP A 1108 9.00 40.33 -7.37
N GLN A 1109 8.62 39.59 -6.34
CA GLN A 1109 8.40 38.15 -6.42
C GLN A 1109 6.91 37.81 -6.44
N LEU A 1110 6.61 36.61 -6.91
CA LEU A 1110 5.30 35.99 -6.74
C LEU A 1110 5.16 35.41 -5.33
N SER A 1111 4.06 35.71 -4.64
CA SER A 1111 3.82 35.19 -3.28
C SER A 1111 3.71 33.65 -3.32
N GLY A 1112 4.61 32.96 -2.62
CA GLY A 1112 4.73 31.49 -2.61
C GLY A 1112 5.53 30.88 -3.77
N GLY A 1113 5.88 31.67 -4.80
CA GLY A 1113 6.56 31.18 -6.00
C GLY A 1113 7.93 30.52 -5.73
N ALA A 1114 8.67 30.99 -4.73
CA ALA A 1114 9.97 30.41 -4.35
C ALA A 1114 9.87 29.07 -3.60
N TYR A 1115 8.75 28.78 -2.92
CA TYR A 1115 8.51 27.49 -2.28
C TYR A 1115 8.04 26.43 -3.29
N THR A 1116 7.58 26.87 -4.47
CA THR A 1116 7.21 26.03 -5.63
C THR A 1116 5.97 25.15 -5.47
N VAL A 1117 5.22 25.23 -4.36
CA VAL A 1117 4.07 24.34 -4.11
C VAL A 1117 2.73 25.06 -4.15
N PHE A 1118 2.68 26.30 -3.64
CA PHE A 1118 1.47 27.13 -3.59
C PHE A 1118 1.80 28.52 -4.12
N ALA A 1119 0.85 29.16 -4.79
CA ALA A 1119 1.01 30.52 -5.26
C ALA A 1119 -0.21 31.38 -4.97
N MET A 1120 0.06 32.65 -4.69
CA MET A 1120 -0.91 33.74 -4.53
C MET A 1120 -0.52 34.89 -5.47
N ARG A 1121 -1.27 35.99 -5.45
CA ARG A 1121 -0.98 37.20 -6.25
C ARG A 1121 0.46 37.70 -6.04
N PRO A 1122 1.02 38.49 -6.99
CA PRO A 1122 2.32 39.14 -6.80
C PRO A 1122 2.41 39.94 -5.50
N VAL A 1123 3.56 39.91 -4.83
CA VAL A 1123 3.76 40.61 -3.55
C VAL A 1123 3.44 42.12 -3.67
N ALA A 1124 3.83 42.73 -4.80
CA ALA A 1124 3.54 44.12 -5.09
C ALA A 1124 2.04 44.48 -5.04
N HIS A 1125 1.14 43.52 -5.32
CA HIS A 1125 -0.31 43.78 -5.21
C HIS A 1125 -0.70 44.12 -3.76
N TYR A 1126 -0.18 43.36 -2.79
CA TYR A 1126 -0.47 43.58 -1.37
C TYR A 1126 0.20 44.84 -0.83
N LEU A 1127 1.41 45.18 -1.31
CA LEU A 1127 2.02 46.48 -1.02
C LEU A 1127 1.13 47.63 -1.51
N GLY A 1128 0.55 47.51 -2.71
CA GLY A 1128 -0.42 48.48 -3.22
C GLY A 1128 -1.63 48.65 -2.29
N LEU A 1129 -2.22 47.55 -1.81
CA LEU A 1129 -3.33 47.57 -0.85
C LEU A 1129 -2.95 48.27 0.46
N LEU A 1130 -1.76 48.01 1.00
CA LEU A 1130 -1.29 48.63 2.25
C LEU A 1130 -1.01 50.13 2.10
N HIS A 1131 -0.39 50.55 0.99
CA HIS A 1131 -0.17 51.98 0.72
C HIS A 1131 -1.48 52.73 0.50
N ARG A 1132 -2.46 52.10 -0.17
CA ARG A 1132 -3.82 52.65 -0.28
C ARG A 1132 -4.49 52.78 1.09
N LEU A 1133 -4.36 51.78 1.96
CA LEU A 1133 -4.85 51.86 3.34
C LEU A 1133 -4.22 53.03 4.12
N LEU A 1134 -2.99 53.42 3.81
CA LEU A 1134 -2.30 54.57 4.43
C LEU A 1134 -2.62 55.92 3.75
N GLY A 1135 -3.44 55.94 2.70
CA GLY A 1135 -3.76 57.16 1.93
C GLY A 1135 -2.68 57.57 0.92
N GLU A 1136 -1.69 56.71 0.66
CA GLU A 1136 -0.57 56.97 -0.25
C GLU A 1136 -0.88 56.49 -1.68
N GLU A 1137 -1.88 57.10 -2.32
CA GLU A 1137 -2.43 56.63 -3.60
C GLU A 1137 -1.38 56.54 -4.72
N GLU A 1138 -0.49 57.52 -4.89
CA GLU A 1138 0.54 57.48 -5.93
C GLU A 1138 1.48 56.27 -5.77
N THR A 1139 1.86 55.97 -4.52
CA THR A 1139 2.69 54.80 -4.20
C THR A 1139 1.92 53.51 -4.43
N ALA A 1140 0.63 53.46 -4.08
CA ALA A 1140 -0.24 52.32 -4.36
C ALA A 1140 -0.32 52.00 -5.86
N HIS A 1141 -0.55 53.01 -6.70
CA HIS A 1141 -0.60 52.87 -8.17
C HIS A 1141 0.70 52.29 -8.75
N ARG A 1142 1.86 52.76 -8.27
CA ARG A 1142 3.17 52.22 -8.70
C ARG A 1142 3.31 50.75 -8.34
N TYR A 1143 2.84 50.32 -7.18
CA TYR A 1143 2.89 48.93 -6.76
C TYR A 1143 1.91 48.03 -7.51
N PHE A 1144 0.70 48.50 -7.83
CA PHE A 1144 -0.19 47.75 -8.73
C PHE A 1144 0.39 47.61 -10.15
N ALA A 1145 1.04 48.65 -10.69
CA ALA A 1145 1.75 48.56 -11.98
C ALA A 1145 2.87 47.51 -11.93
N ARG A 1146 3.63 47.50 -10.83
CA ARG A 1146 4.68 46.51 -10.58
C ARG A 1146 4.10 45.10 -10.48
N ALA A 1147 2.94 44.94 -9.84
CA ALA A 1147 2.24 43.67 -9.75
C ALA A 1147 1.80 43.14 -11.13
N ASP A 1148 1.30 44.00 -12.03
CA ASP A 1148 1.04 43.63 -13.43
C ASP A 1148 2.32 43.12 -14.11
N GLY A 1149 3.44 43.84 -13.97
CA GLY A 1149 4.73 43.43 -14.52
C GLY A 1149 5.20 42.05 -14.04
N VAL A 1150 5.03 41.74 -12.74
CA VAL A 1150 5.33 40.41 -12.19
C VAL A 1150 4.37 39.36 -12.76
N ALA A 1151 3.06 39.62 -12.74
CA ALA A 1151 2.04 38.69 -13.24
C ALA A 1151 2.29 38.30 -14.71
N ARG A 1152 2.67 39.25 -15.56
CA ARG A 1152 3.00 38.98 -16.97
C ARG A 1152 4.20 38.05 -17.15
N ARG A 1153 5.26 38.21 -16.34
CA ARG A 1153 6.43 37.29 -16.39
C ARG A 1153 6.04 35.85 -16.07
N TRP A 1154 5.01 35.66 -15.25
CA TRP A 1154 4.45 34.37 -14.88
C TRP A 1154 3.37 33.86 -15.85
N GLY A 1155 2.94 34.65 -16.84
CA GLY A 1155 1.81 34.32 -17.70
C GLY A 1155 0.44 34.37 -16.99
N ALA A 1156 0.35 35.03 -15.84
CA ALA A 1156 -0.83 35.06 -14.98
C ALA A 1156 -1.83 36.16 -15.39
N MET A 1157 -2.49 36.00 -16.54
CA MET A 1157 -3.36 37.03 -17.13
C MET A 1157 -4.52 37.45 -16.22
N HIS A 1158 -5.07 36.51 -15.44
CA HIS A 1158 -6.15 36.77 -14.48
C HIS A 1158 -5.69 37.71 -13.34
N TRP A 1159 -4.43 37.64 -12.92
CA TRP A 1159 -3.85 38.58 -11.94
C TRP A 1159 -3.46 39.92 -12.57
N THR A 1160 -3.03 39.96 -13.84
CA THR A 1160 -2.88 41.22 -14.59
C THR A 1160 -4.18 42.02 -14.61
N GLY A 1161 -5.31 41.37 -14.95
CA GLY A 1161 -6.62 42.04 -14.94
C GLY A 1161 -7.01 42.56 -13.54
N THR A 1162 -6.64 41.83 -12.49
CA THR A 1162 -6.90 42.25 -11.10
C THR A 1162 -6.02 43.43 -10.67
N ALA A 1163 -4.75 43.46 -11.08
CA ALA A 1163 -3.86 44.57 -10.78
C ALA A 1163 -4.31 45.86 -11.47
N ARG A 1164 -4.74 45.79 -12.74
CA ARG A 1164 -5.24 46.95 -13.48
C ARG A 1164 -6.53 47.51 -12.89
N ARG A 1165 -7.51 46.66 -12.56
CA ARG A 1165 -8.74 47.08 -11.85
C ARG A 1165 -8.50 47.70 -10.47
N ALA A 1166 -7.33 47.50 -9.87
CA ALA A 1166 -6.97 48.15 -8.61
C ALA A 1166 -6.26 49.49 -8.85
N GLN A 1167 -5.74 49.73 -10.06
CA GLN A 1167 -5.19 51.03 -10.49
C GLN A 1167 -6.30 51.99 -10.88
N ASP A 1168 -7.31 51.49 -11.59
CA ASP A 1168 -8.55 52.22 -11.87
C ASP A 1168 -9.34 52.43 -10.57
#